data_AF-A0A5J4V9U0-F1
#
_entry.id   AF-A0A5J4V9U0-F1
#
_cell.length_a   1.000
_cell.length_b   1.000
_cell.length_c   1.000
_cell.angle_alpha   90.00
_cell.angle_beta   90.00
_cell.angle_gamma   90.00
#
_symmetry.space_group_name_H-M   'P 1'
#
loop_
_entity.id
_entity.type
_entity.pdbx_description
1 polymer ?
#
loop_
_entity_poly.entity_id
_entity_poly.type
_entity_poly.pdbx_seq_one_letter_code
_entity_poly.pdbx_strand_id
1 'polypeptide(L)'
;LAGHFIKTISQKINITYTDFIDSTFTGSGNSIMIDEQQASEISFIWCNFTNLRIDDDGQISSCIHSILSSENGFLFNVEYCIFSDCRYNGLSQVLGNVITIQSQQSDKSAIRQVKFLECIITNNKGNGQSGAVMIDLLTKCTINVVDSYFNENSGTEANDIWIRSTNNPTELNIINFNTSYSDSVQSHIVTINEDQEQTFDLNNFPGVIFVSNKTMSGIRDGSRDNPYQKILNSIIELNYTSKSVHMPRTIYILDDIWDESLLSLSLIYPLTIKSGLIDDENGNRISGSIRPFNEHIYMDPIDQSSSLTIISCIFNGLGVDGDLVNHLIAAYYLKRMVLIDSIFQNANVGIAAIFFNQSQADATFIAQNCKFLNLKSIQYTTWGILQTCSDNANYTVQVTGQQESTTFSSHIDFIGVGTVKQEGLALLLIEQCSFNLIDKVITHIPLISAIRGLLEINNCQFGSINESKLGSSVISCSAQCINIIIFDSIFSNLNSNLTNENVKASGIIVIELGSKTSVELSQCIFLQCIDSSSNSSISSGSICFYFQPQVQKYSNEQEFDNNFGRASVINCQFTQCQGKYTGGIYFGDNVIPISAQNNIFTLNSFTSQTDQSASDIFFASKELLDQSGGILFVASGYQYKQVSGSTQIGEVKIKDVTTNFAEYLNCITTKGTNCGDIPCGGNKGTIPETCLIKDSTEDSSELADPDKVDDDSFPIGAIIGIILGVL
;
A
#
# COMPACT_ATOMS: atom_id res chain seq x y z
N LEU A 1 -13.77 6.97 19.55
CA LEU A 1 -15.21 6.68 19.60
C LEU A 1 -15.75 7.03 20.98
N ALA A 2 -16.82 7.82 21.05
CA ALA A 2 -17.53 8.07 22.31
C ALA A 2 -18.60 6.97 22.51
N GLY A 3 -18.53 6.22 23.61
CA GLY A 3 -19.46 5.12 23.91
C GLY A 3 -19.03 3.74 23.37
N HIS A 4 -19.90 2.73 23.53
CA HIS A 4 -19.55 1.32 23.26
C HIS A 4 -19.86 0.91 21.82
N PHE A 5 -19.04 0.03 21.22
CA PHE A 5 -19.37 -0.53 19.90
C PHE A 5 -20.56 -1.48 19.99
N ILE A 6 -20.58 -2.36 21.00
CA ILE A 6 -21.73 -3.19 21.38
C ILE A 6 -22.05 -2.94 22.85
N LYS A 7 -23.32 -2.65 23.16
CA LYS A 7 -23.86 -2.68 24.53
C LYS A 7 -25.08 -3.58 24.57
N THR A 8 -25.08 -4.57 25.47
CA THR A 8 -26.14 -5.59 25.51
C THR A 8 -26.50 -6.03 26.93
N ILE A 9 -27.75 -6.46 27.09
CA ILE A 9 -28.38 -6.96 28.32
C ILE A 9 -29.19 -8.24 28.02
N SER A 10 -28.71 -9.06 27.08
CA SER A 10 -29.40 -10.26 26.58
C SER A 10 -28.95 -11.51 27.33
N GLN A 11 -29.93 -12.37 27.68
CA GLN A 11 -29.70 -13.69 28.27
C GLN A 11 -28.83 -14.60 27.40
N LYS A 12 -28.81 -14.39 26.07
CA LYS A 12 -27.95 -15.14 25.16
C LYS A 12 -27.25 -14.19 24.21
N ILE A 13 -25.92 -14.19 24.24
CA ILE A 13 -25.05 -13.37 23.39
C ILE A 13 -24.09 -14.32 22.68
N ASN A 14 -24.07 -14.28 21.35
CA ASN A 14 -23.14 -15.07 20.55
C ASN A 14 -22.56 -14.18 19.46
N ILE A 15 -21.28 -13.83 19.58
CA ILE A 15 -20.55 -12.99 18.62
C ILE A 15 -19.47 -13.86 18.00
N THR A 16 -19.50 -13.98 16.67
CA THR A 16 -18.60 -14.86 15.94
C THR A 16 -18.00 -14.20 14.70
N TYR A 17 -16.78 -14.59 14.32
CA TYR A 17 -16.10 -14.15 13.09
C TYR A 17 -16.09 -12.62 12.91
N THR A 18 -15.80 -11.90 14.00
CA THR A 18 -15.87 -10.44 14.04
C THR A 18 -14.54 -9.84 14.47
N ASP A 19 -14.08 -8.84 13.70
CA ASP A 19 -12.85 -8.11 13.95
C ASP A 19 -13.16 -6.72 14.53
N PHE A 20 -12.67 -6.47 15.74
CA PHE A 20 -12.63 -5.19 16.43
C PHE A 20 -11.19 -4.69 16.41
N ILE A 21 -10.86 -3.87 15.41
CA ILE A 21 -9.49 -3.41 15.17
C ILE A 21 -9.38 -1.89 15.19
N ASP A 22 -8.20 -1.40 15.59
CA ASP A 22 -7.75 -0.02 15.40
C ASP A 22 -8.74 1.05 15.85
N SER A 23 -9.11 1.01 17.13
CA SER A 23 -10.10 1.94 17.71
C SER A 23 -9.66 2.48 19.05
N THR A 24 -9.80 3.79 19.25
CA THR A 24 -9.61 4.46 20.54
C THR A 24 -10.96 4.83 21.15
N PHE A 25 -11.19 4.48 22.42
CA PHE A 25 -12.42 4.74 23.15
C PHE A 25 -12.27 5.84 24.21
N THR A 26 -13.28 6.69 24.29
CA THR A 26 -13.45 7.76 25.28
C THR A 26 -14.92 7.86 25.67
N GLY A 27 -15.25 8.62 26.71
CA GLY A 27 -16.63 8.78 27.18
C GLY A 27 -17.23 7.47 27.71
N SER A 28 -16.45 6.73 28.51
CA SER A 28 -16.80 5.41 29.06
C SER A 28 -17.06 4.29 28.03
N GLY A 29 -16.60 4.46 26.79
CA GLY A 29 -16.74 3.49 25.72
C GLY A 29 -15.78 2.28 25.82
N ASN A 30 -16.15 1.17 25.19
CA ASN A 30 -15.26 0.03 24.93
C ASN A 30 -15.79 -0.72 23.70
N SER A 31 -15.10 -1.76 23.24
CA SER A 31 -15.65 -2.57 22.16
C SER A 31 -16.96 -3.23 22.59
N ILE A 32 -17.02 -3.87 23.77
CA ILE A 32 -18.20 -4.64 24.19
C ILE A 32 -18.51 -4.44 25.67
N MET A 33 -19.68 -3.88 25.96
CA MET A 33 -20.27 -3.77 27.30
C MET A 33 -21.43 -4.74 27.47
N ILE A 34 -21.35 -5.58 28.50
CA ILE A 34 -22.41 -6.51 28.90
C ILE A 34 -22.81 -6.18 30.34
N ASP A 35 -24.09 -5.87 30.56
CA ASP A 35 -24.64 -5.64 31.89
C ASP A 35 -25.87 -6.51 32.08
N GLU A 36 -25.67 -7.71 32.59
CA GLU A 36 -26.70 -8.75 32.64
C GLU A 36 -27.03 -9.15 34.08
N GLN A 37 -28.29 -8.91 34.44
CA GLN A 37 -28.83 -9.14 35.77
C GLN A 37 -29.59 -10.48 35.86
N GLN A 38 -29.85 -11.14 34.73
CA GLN A 38 -30.51 -12.44 34.60
C GLN A 38 -29.51 -13.57 34.34
N ALA A 39 -30.01 -14.81 34.24
CA ALA A 39 -29.19 -15.95 33.86
C ALA A 39 -28.73 -15.79 32.40
N SER A 40 -27.44 -16.00 32.13
CA SER A 40 -26.90 -15.70 30.80
C SER A 40 -25.91 -16.70 30.21
N GLU A 41 -25.87 -16.75 28.88
CA GLU A 41 -24.90 -17.50 28.08
C GLU A 41 -24.26 -16.54 27.07
N ILE A 42 -22.97 -16.28 27.26
CA ILE A 42 -22.18 -15.32 26.50
C ILE A 42 -21.06 -16.08 25.82
N SER A 43 -20.99 -15.99 24.50
CA SER A 43 -19.99 -16.69 23.70
C SER A 43 -19.35 -15.73 22.69
N PHE A 44 -18.02 -15.74 22.67
CA PHE A 44 -17.17 -15.11 21.66
C PHE A 44 -16.40 -16.21 20.95
N ILE A 45 -16.53 -16.32 19.62
CA ILE A 45 -15.89 -17.41 18.86
C ILE A 45 -15.23 -16.82 17.62
N TRP A 46 -13.94 -17.06 17.40
CA TRP A 46 -13.22 -16.51 16.23
C TRP A 46 -13.31 -14.98 16.14
N CYS A 47 -13.20 -14.28 17.27
CA CYS A 47 -13.19 -12.82 17.30
C CYS A 47 -11.76 -12.29 17.41
N ASN A 48 -11.47 -11.19 16.72
CA ASN A 48 -10.18 -10.52 16.79
C ASN A 48 -10.34 -9.15 17.44
N PHE A 49 -9.64 -8.91 18.53
CA PHE A 49 -9.56 -7.62 19.22
C PHE A 49 -8.12 -7.14 19.13
N THR A 50 -7.82 -6.21 18.23
CA THR A 50 -6.45 -5.76 17.99
C THR A 50 -6.31 -4.24 18.05
N ASN A 51 -5.26 -3.75 18.73
CA ASN A 51 -4.92 -2.33 18.81
C ASN A 51 -6.08 -1.43 19.28
N LEU A 52 -6.79 -1.89 20.30
CA LEU A 52 -7.87 -1.12 20.94
C LEU A 52 -7.31 -0.32 22.12
N ARG A 53 -7.65 0.97 22.19
CA ARG A 53 -7.06 1.92 23.16
C ARG A 53 -8.10 2.64 23.99
N ILE A 54 -7.72 3.00 25.22
CA ILE A 54 -8.49 3.86 26.13
C ILE A 54 -7.61 5.00 26.63
N ASP A 55 -8.13 6.22 26.51
CA ASP A 55 -7.46 7.46 26.90
C ASP A 55 -8.23 8.24 27.98
N ASP A 56 -9.01 7.56 28.84
CA ASP A 56 -10.05 8.14 29.71
C ASP A 56 -9.95 7.61 31.15
N ASP A 57 -9.97 8.53 32.13
CA ASP A 57 -9.80 8.32 33.57
C ASP A 57 -10.60 7.14 34.14
N GLY A 58 -11.87 7.02 33.74
CA GLY A 58 -12.90 6.31 34.51
C GLY A 58 -13.33 4.94 33.97
N GLN A 59 -12.67 4.44 32.92
CA GLN A 59 -13.13 3.24 32.18
C GLN A 59 -12.64 1.91 32.79
N ILE A 60 -13.19 0.78 32.31
CA ILE A 60 -13.05 -0.55 32.95
C ILE A 60 -12.64 -1.69 31.97
N SER A 61 -12.63 -1.49 30.64
CA SER A 61 -11.98 -2.45 29.73
C SER A 61 -11.69 -1.84 28.36
N SER A 62 -10.57 -2.13 27.69
CA SER A 62 -10.44 -1.74 26.27
C SER A 62 -11.29 -2.62 25.33
N CYS A 63 -11.43 -3.91 25.62
CA CYS A 63 -12.12 -4.86 24.74
C CYS A 63 -13.49 -5.25 25.29
N ILE A 64 -13.53 -5.97 26.40
CA ILE A 64 -14.78 -6.54 26.93
C ILE A 64 -14.92 -6.16 28.40
N HIS A 65 -16.03 -5.50 28.75
CA HIS A 65 -16.45 -5.29 30.12
C HIS A 65 -17.77 -6.01 30.32
N SER A 66 -17.80 -6.96 31.25
CA SER A 66 -19.02 -7.67 31.62
C SER A 66 -19.31 -7.57 33.11
N ILE A 67 -20.58 -7.32 33.42
CA ILE A 67 -21.18 -7.39 34.75
C ILE A 67 -22.26 -8.47 34.68
N LEU A 68 -22.06 -9.57 35.41
CA LEU A 68 -22.84 -10.80 35.30
C LEU A 68 -23.59 -11.12 36.59
N SER A 69 -24.74 -11.77 36.48
CA SER A 69 -25.58 -12.10 37.63
C SER A 69 -25.14 -13.38 38.35
N SER A 70 -24.39 -13.24 39.44
CA SER A 70 -24.10 -14.37 40.33
C SER A 70 -25.35 -15.00 40.91
N GLU A 71 -26.43 -14.24 41.14
CA GLU A 71 -27.66 -14.80 41.71
C GLU A 71 -28.36 -15.79 40.77
N ASN A 72 -28.34 -15.51 39.47
CA ASN A 72 -29.07 -16.27 38.47
C ASN A 72 -28.17 -17.23 37.68
N GLY A 73 -26.85 -17.05 37.74
CA GLY A 73 -25.87 -17.87 37.05
C GLY A 73 -25.47 -17.30 35.68
N PHE A 74 -24.33 -17.76 35.16
CA PHE A 74 -23.83 -17.35 33.85
C PHE A 74 -22.88 -18.39 33.25
N LEU A 75 -22.81 -18.42 31.93
CA LEU A 75 -21.79 -19.10 31.15
C LEU A 75 -21.08 -18.04 30.29
N PHE A 76 -19.79 -17.84 30.49
CA PHE A 76 -18.98 -16.90 29.72
C PHE A 76 -17.88 -17.67 28.99
N ASN A 77 -17.98 -17.77 27.67
CA ASN A 77 -17.08 -18.55 26.82
C ASN A 77 -16.37 -17.64 25.83
N VAL A 78 -15.05 -17.79 25.74
CA VAL A 78 -14.20 -17.15 24.75
C VAL A 78 -13.40 -18.25 24.07
N GLU A 79 -13.61 -18.44 22.78
CA GLU A 79 -13.04 -19.56 22.02
C GLU A 79 -12.36 -19.05 20.75
N TYR A 80 -11.12 -19.47 20.49
CA TYR A 80 -10.39 -19.11 19.27
C TYR A 80 -10.27 -17.61 19.01
N CYS A 81 -10.23 -16.80 20.07
CA CYS A 81 -10.19 -15.35 19.95
C CYS A 81 -8.77 -14.81 20.10
N ILE A 82 -8.50 -13.69 19.44
CA ILE A 82 -7.24 -12.95 19.53
C ILE A 82 -7.50 -11.65 20.28
N PHE A 83 -6.67 -11.34 21.27
CA PHE A 83 -6.61 -10.07 21.97
C PHE A 83 -5.17 -9.58 21.92
N SER A 84 -4.87 -8.68 20.98
CA SER A 84 -3.50 -8.22 20.72
C SER A 84 -3.36 -6.71 20.82
N ASP A 85 -2.25 -6.24 21.37
CA ASP A 85 -1.86 -4.82 21.32
C ASP A 85 -2.91 -3.86 21.93
N CYS A 86 -3.77 -4.36 22.81
CA CYS A 86 -4.81 -3.54 23.42
C CYS A 86 -4.28 -2.83 24.67
N ARG A 87 -4.56 -1.53 24.79
CA ARG A 87 -3.98 -0.66 25.82
C ARG A 87 -5.06 0.06 26.61
N TYR A 88 -5.01 -0.09 27.92
CA TYR A 88 -5.74 0.75 28.86
C TYR A 88 -4.79 1.79 29.44
N ASN A 89 -4.97 3.08 29.11
CA ASN A 89 -4.18 4.19 29.67
C ASN A 89 -4.94 4.99 30.75
N GLY A 90 -6.11 4.51 31.21
CA GLY A 90 -6.90 5.21 32.22
C GLY A 90 -6.26 5.19 33.62
N LEU A 91 -6.82 5.96 34.55
CA LEU A 91 -6.29 6.13 35.91
C LEU A 91 -6.78 5.06 36.90
N SER A 92 -7.74 4.22 36.53
CA SER A 92 -8.28 3.17 37.41
C SER A 92 -7.26 2.05 37.61
N GLN A 93 -6.57 2.10 38.75
CA GLN A 93 -5.55 1.10 39.12
C GLN A 93 -6.12 -0.27 39.50
N VAL A 94 -7.44 -0.40 39.65
CA VAL A 94 -8.07 -1.66 40.06
C VAL A 94 -8.72 -2.38 38.88
N LEU A 95 -9.37 -1.65 37.97
CA LEU A 95 -10.26 -2.23 36.95
C LEU A 95 -9.77 -2.07 35.50
N GLY A 96 -8.64 -1.41 35.29
CA GLY A 96 -8.12 -1.07 33.96
C GLY A 96 -7.43 -2.22 33.23
N ASN A 97 -8.19 -3.15 32.64
CA ASN A 97 -7.65 -4.32 31.93
C ASN A 97 -8.14 -4.38 30.47
N VAL A 98 -7.70 -5.37 29.69
CA VAL A 98 -8.23 -5.58 28.34
C VAL A 98 -9.59 -6.26 28.37
N ILE A 99 -9.73 -7.26 29.24
CA ILE A 99 -10.97 -7.98 29.51
C ILE A 99 -11.27 -7.88 31.01
N THR A 100 -12.48 -7.45 31.35
CA THR A 100 -12.98 -7.37 32.72
C THR A 100 -14.30 -8.16 32.84
N ILE A 101 -14.31 -9.14 33.73
CA ILE A 101 -15.48 -9.95 34.08
C ILE A 101 -15.78 -9.75 35.57
N GLN A 102 -16.95 -9.21 35.89
CA GLN A 102 -17.35 -8.92 37.26
C GLN A 102 -18.71 -9.53 37.59
N SER A 103 -18.91 -9.84 38.87
CA SER A 103 -20.23 -10.23 39.37
C SER A 103 -20.38 -9.91 40.86
N GLN A 104 -21.62 -9.72 41.31
CA GLN A 104 -21.92 -9.51 42.72
C GLN A 104 -21.70 -10.78 43.55
N GLN A 105 -21.55 -10.62 44.87
CA GLN A 105 -21.54 -11.77 45.78
C GLN A 105 -22.90 -12.47 45.79
N SER A 106 -22.90 -13.81 45.85
CA SER A 106 -24.13 -14.58 46.01
C SER A 106 -23.87 -15.95 46.62
N ASP A 107 -24.73 -16.34 47.57
CA ASP A 107 -24.76 -17.67 48.17
C ASP A 107 -25.78 -18.61 47.52
N LYS A 108 -26.52 -18.13 46.49
CA LYS A 108 -27.50 -18.96 45.78
C LYS A 108 -26.80 -20.08 45.02
N SER A 109 -27.45 -21.24 44.93
CA SER A 109 -27.00 -22.32 44.05
C SER A 109 -27.36 -21.97 42.60
N ALA A 110 -26.34 -21.64 41.79
CA ALA A 110 -26.49 -21.36 40.37
C ALA A 110 -25.23 -21.84 39.61
N ILE A 111 -25.38 -22.14 38.32
CA ILE A 111 -24.24 -22.52 37.46
C ILE A 111 -23.50 -21.24 37.06
N ARG A 112 -22.20 -21.20 37.33
CA ARG A 112 -21.33 -20.07 37.01
C ARG A 112 -20.06 -20.61 36.38
N GLN A 113 -19.78 -20.18 35.16
CA GLN A 113 -18.63 -20.65 34.40
C GLN A 113 -17.98 -19.51 33.62
N VAL A 114 -16.65 -19.46 33.68
CA VAL A 114 -15.80 -18.69 32.76
C VAL A 114 -14.86 -19.67 32.06
N LYS A 115 -14.83 -19.63 30.73
CA LYS A 115 -14.01 -20.50 29.89
C LYS A 115 -13.28 -19.69 28.83
N PHE A 116 -11.96 -19.86 28.77
CA PHE A 116 -11.12 -19.46 27.64
C PHE A 116 -10.57 -20.73 26.98
N LEU A 117 -10.71 -20.84 25.66
CA LEU A 117 -10.24 -21.99 24.88
C LEU A 117 -9.48 -21.50 23.65
N GLU A 118 -8.24 -21.96 23.46
CA GLU A 118 -7.43 -21.65 22.28
C GLU A 118 -7.36 -20.14 21.97
N CYS A 119 -7.27 -19.30 23.01
CA CYS A 119 -7.19 -17.86 22.86
C CYS A 119 -5.73 -17.39 22.78
N ILE A 120 -5.47 -16.33 22.00
CA ILE A 120 -4.17 -15.68 21.88
C ILE A 120 -4.28 -14.29 22.50
N ILE A 121 -3.58 -14.06 23.60
CA ILE A 121 -3.74 -12.86 24.42
C ILE A 121 -2.35 -12.23 24.59
N THR A 122 -1.99 -11.30 23.70
CA THR A 122 -0.61 -10.83 23.56
C THR A 122 -0.44 -9.32 23.57
N ASN A 123 0.64 -8.82 24.16
CA ASN A 123 1.01 -7.40 24.21
C ASN A 123 -0.12 -6.49 24.72
N ASN A 124 -0.86 -6.97 25.71
CA ASN A 124 -1.94 -6.22 26.33
C ASN A 124 -1.41 -5.44 27.54
N LYS A 125 -1.78 -4.17 27.64
CA LYS A 125 -1.38 -3.31 28.76
C LYS A 125 -2.58 -2.86 29.55
N GLY A 126 -2.60 -3.22 30.82
CA GLY A 126 -3.57 -2.77 31.81
C GLY A 126 -2.88 -1.97 32.91
N ASN A 127 -3.45 -0.83 33.28
CA ASN A 127 -3.07 -0.14 34.53
C ASN A 127 -3.78 -0.75 35.75
N GLY A 128 -4.68 -1.72 35.54
CA GLY A 128 -5.42 -2.47 36.55
C GLY A 128 -4.59 -3.59 37.21
N GLN A 129 -5.28 -4.45 37.96
CA GLN A 129 -4.66 -5.60 38.64
C GLN A 129 -4.13 -6.65 37.64
N SER A 130 -4.64 -6.68 36.40
CA SER A 130 -4.14 -7.52 35.32
C SER A 130 -3.71 -6.70 34.10
N GLY A 131 -2.77 -7.24 33.31
CA GLY A 131 -2.46 -6.70 32.00
C GLY A 131 -3.49 -7.08 30.94
N ALA A 132 -4.03 -8.31 31.02
CA ALA A 132 -4.95 -8.81 30.02
C ALA A 132 -6.35 -9.13 30.57
N VAL A 133 -6.49 -10.07 31.50
CA VAL A 133 -7.80 -10.58 31.93
C VAL A 133 -7.98 -10.44 33.45
N MET A 134 -9.00 -9.69 33.84
CA MET A 134 -9.43 -9.60 35.24
C MET A 134 -10.78 -10.28 35.43
N ILE A 135 -10.83 -11.20 36.39
CA ILE A 135 -12.01 -11.95 36.78
C ILE A 135 -12.29 -11.66 38.27
N ASP A 136 -13.21 -10.74 38.56
CA ASP A 136 -13.61 -10.38 39.93
C ASP A 136 -15.01 -10.94 40.22
N LEU A 137 -15.05 -12.19 40.66
CA LEU A 137 -16.28 -12.92 40.92
C LEU A 137 -16.38 -13.19 42.42
N LEU A 138 -17.14 -12.38 43.16
CA LEU A 138 -17.27 -12.52 44.62
C LEU A 138 -18.13 -13.75 45.04
N THR A 139 -18.09 -14.84 44.29
CA THR A 139 -18.84 -16.08 44.49
C THR A 139 -18.07 -17.27 43.93
N LYS A 140 -18.57 -18.48 44.19
CA LYS A 140 -17.99 -19.72 43.67
C LYS A 140 -18.32 -19.89 42.19
N CYS A 141 -17.29 -20.12 41.37
CA CYS A 141 -17.38 -20.20 39.91
C CYS A 141 -16.40 -21.23 39.33
N THR A 142 -16.81 -21.97 38.30
CA THR A 142 -15.87 -22.81 37.53
C THR A 142 -15.10 -21.91 36.56
N ILE A 143 -13.77 -21.88 36.66
CA ILE A 143 -12.90 -21.11 35.77
C ILE A 143 -11.95 -22.08 35.07
N ASN A 144 -11.91 -22.04 33.74
CA ASN A 144 -10.99 -22.84 32.94
C ASN A 144 -10.36 -22.00 31.82
N VAL A 145 -9.05 -22.11 31.65
CA VAL A 145 -8.28 -21.47 30.59
C VAL A 145 -7.43 -22.55 29.95
N VAL A 146 -7.84 -23.00 28.77
CA VAL A 146 -7.30 -24.21 28.14
C VAL A 146 -6.69 -23.86 26.80
N ASP A 147 -5.52 -24.44 26.51
CA ASP A 147 -4.79 -24.25 25.26
C ASP A 147 -4.62 -22.76 24.87
N SER A 148 -4.58 -21.86 25.84
CA SER A 148 -4.49 -20.42 25.57
C SER A 148 -3.05 -19.93 25.71
N TYR A 149 -2.68 -18.94 24.91
CA TYR A 149 -1.34 -18.40 24.85
C TYR A 149 -1.33 -16.95 25.30
N PHE A 150 -0.43 -16.63 26.23
CA PHE A 150 -0.22 -15.30 26.76
C PHE A 150 1.21 -14.82 26.49
N ASN A 151 1.39 -13.55 26.14
CA ASN A 151 2.73 -13.01 25.92
C ASN A 151 2.76 -11.50 26.05
N GLU A 152 3.85 -10.94 26.56
CA GLU A 152 4.06 -9.48 26.62
C GLU A 152 2.91 -8.71 27.30
N ASN A 153 2.08 -9.38 28.08
CA ASN A 153 1.05 -8.66 28.82
C ASN A 153 1.70 -7.97 30.01
N SER A 154 1.18 -6.80 30.37
CA SER A 154 1.72 -6.00 31.47
C SER A 154 0.59 -5.45 32.32
N GLY A 155 0.56 -5.88 33.57
CA GLY A 155 -0.36 -5.40 34.61
C GLY A 155 0.36 -5.06 35.90
N THR A 156 -0.38 -4.54 36.89
CA THR A 156 0.22 -4.11 38.16
C THR A 156 0.41 -5.24 39.18
N GLU A 157 -0.49 -6.24 39.20
CA GLU A 157 -0.40 -7.40 40.11
C GLU A 157 -0.12 -8.71 39.34
N ALA A 158 -0.80 -8.91 38.22
CA ALA A 158 -0.56 -10.03 37.31
C ALA A 158 -0.42 -9.53 35.87
N ASN A 159 0.44 -10.18 35.09
CA ASN A 159 0.55 -9.82 33.67
C ASN A 159 -0.60 -10.39 32.85
N ASP A 160 -0.94 -11.68 33.03
CA ASP A 160 -1.88 -12.35 32.14
C ASP A 160 -3.29 -12.41 32.72
N ILE A 161 -3.45 -13.03 33.88
CA ILE A 161 -4.76 -13.19 34.51
C ILE A 161 -4.71 -12.85 35.99
N TRP A 162 -5.63 -12.02 36.43
CA TRP A 162 -5.90 -11.82 37.84
C TRP A 162 -7.31 -12.29 38.16
N ILE A 163 -7.48 -13.07 39.24
CA ILE A 163 -8.75 -13.67 39.63
C ILE A 163 -9.03 -13.42 41.11
N ARG A 164 -10.20 -12.91 41.47
CA ARG A 164 -10.73 -12.93 42.84
C ARG A 164 -11.98 -13.78 42.88
N SER A 165 -12.00 -14.77 43.78
CA SER A 165 -13.14 -15.68 43.93
C SER A 165 -13.37 -16.18 45.36
N THR A 166 -14.50 -16.85 45.59
CA THR A 166 -14.73 -17.61 46.83
C THR A 166 -14.52 -19.12 46.61
N ASN A 167 -13.79 -19.51 45.56
CA ASN A 167 -13.41 -20.90 45.36
C ASN A 167 -12.42 -21.33 46.43
N ASN A 168 -12.47 -22.61 46.81
CA ASN A 168 -11.40 -23.17 47.62
C ASN A 168 -10.11 -23.27 46.77
N PRO A 169 -8.90 -23.08 47.35
CA PRO A 169 -7.63 -23.30 46.64
C PRO A 169 -7.48 -24.67 45.96
N THR A 170 -8.22 -25.69 46.39
CA THR A 170 -8.26 -27.01 45.73
C THR A 170 -9.10 -27.02 44.44
N GLU A 171 -10.03 -26.07 44.27
CA GLU A 171 -10.93 -25.97 43.12
C GLU A 171 -10.43 -25.02 42.03
N LEU A 172 -9.63 -24.01 42.42
CA LEU A 172 -8.92 -23.11 41.52
C LEU A 172 -7.41 -23.31 41.72
N ASN A 173 -6.81 -24.14 40.88
CA ASN A 173 -5.41 -24.52 40.93
C ASN A 173 -4.82 -24.58 39.51
N ILE A 174 -3.55 -24.99 39.38
CA ILE A 174 -2.83 -25.03 38.10
C ILE A 174 -3.53 -25.87 37.01
N ILE A 175 -4.34 -26.88 37.37
CA ILE A 175 -5.07 -27.73 36.41
C ILE A 175 -6.13 -26.93 35.66
N ASN A 176 -6.67 -25.85 36.25
CA ASN A 176 -7.61 -24.95 35.58
C ASN A 176 -6.98 -24.20 34.40
N PHE A 177 -5.65 -24.14 34.35
CA PHE A 177 -4.85 -23.48 33.31
C PHE A 177 -4.10 -24.51 32.45
N ASN A 178 -4.54 -25.77 32.46
CA ASN A 178 -3.84 -26.86 31.80
C ASN A 178 -3.67 -26.57 30.31
N THR A 179 -2.51 -26.98 29.79
CA THR A 179 -2.06 -26.77 28.41
C THR A 179 -2.03 -25.31 27.91
N SER A 180 -2.25 -24.34 28.80
CA SER A 180 -2.00 -22.93 28.52
C SER A 180 -0.55 -22.56 28.81
N TYR A 181 -0.08 -21.51 28.15
CA TYR A 181 1.32 -21.11 28.17
C TYR A 181 1.46 -19.60 28.31
N SER A 182 2.55 -19.13 28.91
CA SER A 182 2.86 -17.70 28.96
C SER A 182 4.34 -17.38 28.88
N ASP A 183 4.64 -16.31 28.15
CA ASP A 183 5.97 -15.70 28.00
C ASP A 183 6.06 -14.26 28.53
N SER A 184 5.10 -13.85 29.38
CA SER A 184 5.11 -12.56 30.09
C SER A 184 6.21 -12.49 31.17
N VAL A 185 6.66 -11.29 31.56
CA VAL A 185 7.93 -11.07 32.33
C VAL A 185 7.81 -11.31 33.84
N GLN A 186 6.60 -11.36 34.39
CA GLN A 186 6.29 -11.49 35.82
C GLN A 186 5.09 -12.42 36.01
N SER A 187 4.76 -12.72 37.26
CA SER A 187 3.70 -13.62 37.73
C SER A 187 2.50 -13.68 36.79
N HIS A 188 2.35 -14.85 36.15
CA HIS A 188 1.48 -15.05 34.99
C HIS A 188 0.02 -15.04 35.40
N ILE A 189 -0.32 -15.72 36.50
CA ILE A 189 -1.67 -15.74 37.04
C ILE A 189 -1.64 -15.51 38.55
N VAL A 190 -2.43 -14.56 39.02
CA VAL A 190 -2.65 -14.31 40.45
C VAL A 190 -4.10 -14.62 40.79
N THR A 191 -4.31 -15.34 41.88
CA THR A 191 -5.64 -15.64 42.40
C THR A 191 -5.76 -15.22 43.86
N ILE A 192 -6.89 -14.61 44.23
CA ILE A 192 -7.23 -14.24 45.61
C ILE A 192 -8.50 -15.00 45.99
N ASN A 193 -8.34 -15.98 46.87
CA ASN A 193 -9.40 -16.87 47.31
C ASN A 193 -9.57 -16.78 48.83
N GLU A 194 -10.72 -16.29 49.31
CA GLU A 194 -10.97 -16.08 50.76
C GLU A 194 -9.82 -15.33 51.46
N ASP A 195 -9.35 -14.23 50.85
CA ASP A 195 -8.22 -13.41 51.29
C ASP A 195 -6.84 -14.10 51.25
N GLN A 196 -6.73 -15.29 50.64
CA GLN A 196 -5.45 -15.96 50.37
C GLN A 196 -5.01 -15.75 48.92
N GLU A 197 -3.84 -15.16 48.76
CA GLU A 197 -3.21 -14.96 47.46
C GLU A 197 -2.39 -16.19 47.04
N GLN A 198 -2.54 -16.60 45.78
CA GLN A 198 -1.72 -17.63 45.15
C GLN A 198 -1.29 -17.18 43.76
N THR A 199 -0.05 -17.52 43.41
CA THR A 199 0.53 -17.24 42.10
C THR A 199 0.75 -18.55 41.35
N PHE A 200 0.38 -18.57 40.08
CA PHE A 200 0.65 -19.67 39.16
C PHE A 200 1.49 -19.16 38.00
N ASP A 201 2.63 -19.79 37.80
CA ASP A 201 3.47 -19.55 36.62
C ASP A 201 3.15 -20.60 35.56
N LEU A 202 2.80 -20.13 34.37
CA LEU A 202 2.55 -21.01 33.23
C LEU A 202 3.89 -21.40 32.60
N ASN A 203 3.88 -22.54 31.90
CA ASN A 203 5.05 -22.92 31.11
C ASN A 203 5.22 -21.97 29.93
N ASN A 204 6.47 -21.71 29.55
CA ASN A 204 6.82 -21.05 28.29
C ASN A 204 6.21 -21.83 27.10
N PHE A 205 5.72 -21.10 26.09
CA PHE A 205 5.26 -21.72 24.85
C PHE A 205 6.42 -21.92 23.86
N PRO A 206 6.69 -23.16 23.40
CA PRO A 206 7.71 -23.38 22.38
C PRO A 206 7.41 -22.71 21.03
N GLY A 207 6.22 -22.12 20.84
CA GLY A 207 5.87 -21.34 19.64
C GLY A 207 6.35 -19.89 19.65
N VAL A 208 6.95 -19.42 20.74
CA VAL A 208 7.61 -18.12 20.77
C VAL A 208 9.05 -18.27 21.20
N ILE A 209 9.92 -17.78 20.34
CA ILE A 209 11.35 -17.96 20.49
C ILE A 209 12.05 -16.62 20.40
N PHE A 210 12.94 -16.39 21.34
CA PHE A 210 13.78 -15.20 21.40
C PHE A 210 15.15 -15.53 20.82
N VAL A 211 15.71 -14.58 20.08
CA VAL A 211 17.06 -14.66 19.53
C VAL A 211 17.91 -13.49 20.01
N SER A 212 19.14 -13.80 20.43
CA SER A 212 20.15 -12.82 20.81
C SER A 212 21.56 -13.29 20.42
N ASN A 213 22.33 -12.42 19.76
CA ASN A 213 23.72 -12.59 19.40
C ASN A 213 24.66 -12.33 20.58
N LYS A 214 24.15 -11.78 21.70
CA LYS A 214 24.91 -11.55 22.93
C LYS A 214 25.44 -12.88 23.45
N THR A 215 26.67 -12.84 23.96
CA THR A 215 27.26 -14.00 24.63
C THR A 215 26.50 -14.28 25.92
N MET A 216 26.16 -15.54 26.17
CA MET A 216 25.45 -15.94 27.38
C MET A 216 26.12 -17.14 28.04
N SER A 217 25.99 -17.24 29.35
CA SER A 217 26.36 -18.42 30.13
C SER A 217 25.15 -19.33 30.30
N GLY A 218 25.18 -20.55 29.76
CA GLY A 218 24.08 -21.51 29.90
C GLY A 218 23.73 -22.22 28.60
N ILE A 219 22.70 -23.05 28.65
CA ILE A 219 22.13 -23.71 27.48
C ILE A 219 21.08 -22.77 26.89
N ARG A 220 21.22 -22.43 25.61
CA ARG A 220 20.20 -21.68 24.88
C ARG A 220 19.02 -22.60 24.61
N ASP A 221 17.84 -22.20 25.02
CA ASP A 221 16.59 -22.96 24.84
C ASP A 221 15.52 -22.16 24.08
N GLY A 222 15.85 -20.93 23.65
CA GLY A 222 14.92 -20.07 22.92
C GLY A 222 14.01 -19.24 23.83
N SER A 223 14.06 -19.42 25.15
CA SER A 223 13.38 -18.53 26.09
C SER A 223 13.95 -17.11 26.08
N ARG A 224 13.22 -16.16 26.68
CA ARG A 224 13.68 -14.76 26.77
C ARG A 224 14.99 -14.61 27.55
N ASP A 225 15.19 -15.43 28.58
CA ASP A 225 16.40 -15.42 29.41
C ASP A 225 17.54 -16.22 28.77
N ASN A 226 17.21 -17.26 27.98
CA ASN A 226 18.18 -18.07 27.27
C ASN A 226 17.92 -18.15 25.75
N PRO A 227 17.89 -16.99 25.04
CA PRO A 227 17.55 -16.91 23.62
C PRO A 227 18.49 -17.73 22.75
N TYR A 228 18.00 -18.21 21.61
CA TYR A 228 18.85 -18.83 20.60
C TYR A 228 19.80 -17.81 19.96
N GLN A 229 20.91 -18.31 19.41
CA GLN A 229 21.89 -17.46 18.75
C GLN A 229 21.48 -17.08 17.32
N LYS A 230 20.55 -17.83 16.72
CA LYS A 230 20.17 -17.74 15.31
C LYS A 230 18.65 -17.90 15.14
N ILE A 231 18.06 -17.09 14.27
CA ILE A 231 16.68 -17.24 13.79
C ILE A 231 16.51 -18.61 13.13
N LEU A 232 17.49 -19.09 12.35
CA LEU A 232 17.42 -20.39 11.69
C LEU A 232 17.19 -21.54 12.68
N ASN A 233 17.83 -21.51 13.85
CA ASN A 233 17.62 -22.52 14.90
C ASN A 233 16.18 -22.48 15.42
N SER A 234 15.62 -21.28 15.54
CA SER A 234 14.26 -21.04 16.01
C SER A 234 13.21 -21.58 15.03
N ILE A 235 13.44 -21.44 13.72
CA ILE A 235 12.51 -21.92 12.70
C ILE A 235 12.34 -23.45 12.77
N ILE A 236 13.43 -24.19 13.03
CA ILE A 236 13.36 -25.65 13.19
C ILE A 236 12.43 -26.04 14.34
N GLU A 237 12.54 -25.35 15.47
CA GLU A 237 11.71 -25.58 16.64
C GLU A 237 10.25 -25.14 16.41
N LEU A 238 10.01 -24.08 15.64
CA LEU A 238 8.65 -23.57 15.33
C LEU A 238 7.92 -24.35 14.24
N ASN A 239 8.62 -25.20 13.48
CA ASN A 239 8.04 -25.96 12.36
C ASN A 239 7.37 -27.28 12.81
N TYR A 240 6.79 -27.32 14.00
CA TYR A 240 6.03 -28.47 14.49
C TYR A 240 4.63 -28.55 13.86
N THR A 241 4.15 -29.79 13.66
CA THR A 241 2.77 -30.12 13.23
C THR A 241 1.89 -30.61 14.39
N SER A 242 2.46 -30.78 15.59
CA SER A 242 1.79 -31.35 16.77
C SER A 242 0.93 -30.35 17.55
N LYS A 243 0.93 -29.07 17.18
CA LYS A 243 0.13 -28.02 17.82
C LYS A 243 -0.83 -27.38 16.82
N SER A 244 -1.89 -26.75 17.34
CA SER A 244 -2.89 -26.04 16.54
C SER A 244 -2.26 -25.06 15.54
N VAL A 245 -2.85 -24.95 14.36
CA VAL A 245 -2.39 -24.03 13.30
C VAL A 245 -2.53 -22.56 13.72
N HIS A 246 -3.42 -22.30 14.69
CA HIS A 246 -3.68 -20.97 15.23
C HIS A 246 -2.64 -20.53 16.25
N MET A 247 -1.88 -21.46 16.84
CA MET A 247 -0.84 -21.10 17.79
C MET A 247 0.24 -20.27 17.12
N PRO A 248 0.68 -19.16 17.76
CA PRO A 248 1.65 -18.26 17.17
C PRO A 248 2.99 -18.99 16.97
N ARG A 249 3.67 -18.64 15.88
CA ARG A 249 5.05 -19.04 15.58
C ARG A 249 5.82 -17.75 15.40
N THR A 250 6.28 -17.20 16.52
CA THR A 250 6.89 -15.88 16.56
C THR A 250 8.34 -15.96 16.95
N ILE A 251 9.20 -15.27 16.20
CA ILE A 251 10.60 -15.09 16.54
C ILE A 251 10.82 -13.62 16.91
N TYR A 252 11.33 -13.41 18.13
CA TYR A 252 11.67 -12.10 18.65
C TYR A 252 13.16 -11.86 18.61
N ILE A 253 13.56 -10.81 17.91
CA ILE A 253 14.94 -10.35 17.87
C ILE A 253 15.14 -9.36 19.02
N LEU A 254 15.93 -9.76 20.02
CA LEU A 254 16.20 -8.95 21.22
C LEU A 254 17.28 -7.89 21.02
N ASP A 255 18.12 -8.04 20.00
CA ASP A 255 19.24 -7.14 19.78
C ASP A 255 18.91 -6.02 18.80
N ASP A 256 19.52 -4.86 19.05
CA ASP A 256 19.38 -3.67 18.20
C ASP A 256 20.01 -3.84 16.82
N ILE A 257 20.89 -4.83 16.66
CA ILE A 257 21.57 -5.20 15.42
C ILE A 257 21.53 -6.72 15.30
N TRP A 258 20.92 -7.20 14.21
CA TRP A 258 20.89 -8.62 13.87
C TRP A 258 21.46 -8.89 12.48
N ASP A 259 22.42 -9.81 12.42
CA ASP A 259 23.14 -10.16 11.20
C ASP A 259 22.98 -11.68 10.94
N GLU A 260 22.06 -12.06 10.05
CA GLU A 260 21.85 -13.47 9.69
C GLU A 260 21.24 -13.61 8.29
N SER A 261 21.75 -14.54 7.48
CA SER A 261 21.13 -14.91 6.20
C SER A 261 20.20 -16.11 6.39
N LEU A 262 18.93 -15.95 6.03
CA LEU A 262 17.91 -17.00 6.06
C LEU A 262 17.69 -17.52 4.65
N LEU A 263 18.34 -18.63 4.32
CA LEU A 263 18.23 -19.27 3.01
C LEU A 263 17.37 -20.54 3.07
N SER A 264 16.55 -20.73 2.03
CA SER A 264 15.77 -21.96 1.78
C SER A 264 14.85 -22.38 2.92
N LEU A 265 14.10 -21.41 3.48
CA LEU A 265 13.11 -21.70 4.51
C LEU A 265 11.89 -22.44 3.92
N SER A 266 11.60 -23.63 4.44
CA SER A 266 10.36 -24.36 4.19
C SER A 266 9.46 -24.26 5.42
N LEU A 267 8.49 -23.36 5.36
CA LEU A 267 7.48 -23.18 6.41
C LEU A 267 6.28 -24.08 6.11
N ILE A 268 5.77 -24.78 7.12
CA ILE A 268 4.48 -25.50 7.02
C ILE A 268 3.33 -24.59 7.46
N TYR A 269 3.63 -23.61 8.32
CA TYR A 269 2.65 -22.72 8.94
C TYR A 269 3.14 -21.26 8.92
N PRO A 270 2.23 -20.28 9.08
CA PRO A 270 2.59 -18.86 9.15
C PRO A 270 3.70 -18.60 10.18
N LEU A 271 4.74 -17.85 9.78
CA LEU A 271 5.81 -17.40 10.66
C LEU A 271 5.75 -15.89 10.83
N THR A 272 5.91 -15.43 12.06
CA THR A 272 6.05 -14.00 12.37
C THR A 272 7.46 -13.72 12.89
N ILE A 273 8.14 -12.72 12.32
CA ILE A 273 9.42 -12.23 12.84
C ILE A 273 9.22 -10.79 13.29
N LYS A 274 9.59 -10.50 14.54
CA LYS A 274 9.45 -9.18 15.17
C LYS A 274 10.79 -8.71 15.74
N SER A 275 11.07 -7.43 15.62
CA SER A 275 12.11 -6.74 16.40
C SER A 275 11.51 -5.59 17.20
N GLY A 276 12.25 -5.07 18.18
CA GLY A 276 11.86 -3.86 18.91
C GLY A 276 10.85 -4.08 20.04
N LEU A 277 11.14 -5.03 20.93
CA LEU A 277 10.33 -5.36 22.11
C LEU A 277 10.38 -4.33 23.25
N ILE A 278 11.20 -3.29 23.12
CA ILE A 278 11.40 -2.31 24.18
C ILE A 278 10.61 -1.06 23.82
N ASP A 279 9.73 -0.63 24.71
CA ASP A 279 9.13 0.69 24.59
C ASP A 279 10.08 1.75 25.13
N ASP A 280 10.09 2.93 24.52
CA ASP A 280 10.74 4.12 25.06
C ASP A 280 10.02 4.62 26.31
N GLU A 281 10.59 5.64 26.94
CA GLU A 281 10.06 6.28 28.15
C GLU A 281 8.62 6.81 27.99
N ASN A 282 8.17 6.99 26.74
CA ASN A 282 6.84 7.46 26.37
C ASN A 282 5.89 6.31 25.95
N GLY A 283 6.33 5.05 26.02
CA GLY A 283 5.52 3.88 25.64
C GLY A 283 5.47 3.59 24.14
N ASN A 284 6.37 4.19 23.33
CA ASN A 284 6.51 3.91 21.90
C ASN A 284 7.52 2.79 21.67
N ARG A 285 7.23 1.85 20.77
CA ARG A 285 8.19 0.80 20.42
C ARG A 285 9.46 1.37 19.82
N ILE A 286 10.60 1.00 20.40
CA ILE A 286 11.92 1.22 19.83
C ILE A 286 12.18 0.07 18.85
N SER A 287 12.01 0.31 17.55
CA SER A 287 12.32 -0.68 16.50
C SER A 287 13.81 -1.09 16.57
N GLY A 288 14.08 -2.38 16.79
CA GLY A 288 15.44 -2.94 16.66
C GLY A 288 15.85 -2.99 15.20
N SER A 289 17.11 -2.66 14.88
CA SER A 289 17.63 -2.70 13.51
C SER A 289 18.10 -4.09 13.12
N ILE A 290 17.67 -4.61 11.98
CA ILE A 290 18.26 -5.80 11.35
C ILE A 290 19.27 -5.30 10.27
N ARG A 291 20.53 -5.71 10.32
CA ARG A 291 21.58 -5.24 9.39
C ARG A 291 22.04 -6.41 8.47
N PRO A 292 21.59 -6.49 7.20
CA PRO A 292 21.92 -7.59 6.27
C PRO A 292 23.38 -7.79 5.88
N PHE A 293 23.69 -9.06 5.59
CA PHE A 293 24.86 -9.50 4.83
C PHE A 293 24.40 -10.34 3.63
N ASN A 294 24.82 -9.96 2.42
CA ASN A 294 24.55 -10.57 1.11
C ASN A 294 23.07 -10.75 0.69
N GLU A 295 22.29 -11.60 1.36
CA GLU A 295 20.87 -11.87 1.05
C GLU A 295 20.14 -12.23 2.36
N HIS A 296 19.12 -11.46 2.77
CA HIS A 296 18.64 -11.51 4.17
C HIS A 296 17.56 -12.58 4.41
N ILE A 297 16.44 -12.51 3.69
CA ILE A 297 15.35 -13.48 3.81
C ILE A 297 15.06 -14.03 2.42
N TYR A 298 15.54 -15.24 2.14
CA TYR A 298 15.18 -16.00 0.95
C TYR A 298 14.25 -17.15 1.34
N MET A 299 13.00 -17.07 0.92
CA MET A 299 12.00 -18.12 1.11
C MET A 299 11.65 -18.77 -0.22
N ASP A 300 11.63 -20.09 -0.19
CA ASP A 300 11.27 -20.94 -1.32
C ASP A 300 10.58 -22.18 -0.74
N PRO A 301 9.39 -22.00 -0.14
CA PRO A 301 8.69 -23.07 0.53
C PRO A 301 8.15 -24.07 -0.49
N ILE A 302 8.24 -25.34 -0.12
CA ILE A 302 7.68 -26.44 -0.91
C ILE A 302 6.14 -26.38 -0.87
N ASP A 303 5.58 -25.92 0.26
CA ASP A 303 4.15 -25.72 0.45
C ASP A 303 3.74 -24.28 0.12
N GLN A 304 2.91 -24.14 -0.91
CA GLN A 304 2.32 -22.89 -1.38
C GLN A 304 1.15 -22.39 -0.51
N SER A 305 0.95 -22.95 0.70
CA SER A 305 0.11 -22.38 1.76
C SER A 305 0.85 -21.42 2.71
N SER A 306 2.18 -21.37 2.59
CA SER A 306 3.07 -20.62 3.50
C SER A 306 2.81 -19.12 3.52
N SER A 307 3.00 -18.50 4.68
CA SER A 307 2.94 -17.04 4.83
C SER A 307 4.04 -16.50 5.75
N LEU A 308 4.51 -15.29 5.44
CA LEU A 308 5.48 -14.56 6.25
C LEU A 308 4.89 -13.21 6.68
N THR A 309 5.01 -12.92 7.97
CA THR A 309 4.73 -11.59 8.52
C THR A 309 5.99 -11.02 9.16
N ILE A 310 6.40 -9.82 8.75
CA ILE A 310 7.52 -9.06 9.32
C ILE A 310 6.97 -7.77 9.92
N ILE A 311 7.31 -7.49 11.18
CA ILE A 311 6.78 -6.33 11.89
C ILE A 311 7.93 -5.56 12.57
N SER A 312 7.95 -4.24 12.36
CA SER A 312 8.85 -3.29 13.03
C SER A 312 10.34 -3.49 12.74
N CYS A 313 10.69 -4.12 11.62
CA CYS A 313 12.07 -4.43 11.27
C CYS A 313 12.72 -3.33 10.43
N ILE A 314 13.93 -2.91 10.78
CA ILE A 314 14.76 -2.07 9.90
C ILE A 314 15.68 -2.99 9.09
N PHE A 315 15.73 -2.86 7.77
CA PHE A 315 16.65 -3.55 6.87
C PHE A 315 17.68 -2.55 6.34
N ASN A 316 18.91 -2.59 6.86
CA ASN A 316 19.98 -1.66 6.44
C ASN A 316 20.98 -2.31 5.47
N GLY A 317 20.85 -2.05 4.17
CA GLY A 317 21.57 -2.79 3.12
C GLY A 317 23.02 -2.39 2.84
N LEU A 318 23.67 -1.56 3.68
CA LEU A 318 25.11 -1.30 3.51
C LEU A 318 25.98 -2.48 3.99
N GLY A 319 25.41 -3.44 4.72
CA GLY A 319 26.19 -4.50 5.38
C GLY A 319 27.36 -3.96 6.19
N VAL A 320 28.31 -4.83 6.53
CA VAL A 320 29.58 -4.41 7.14
C VAL A 320 30.58 -3.92 6.07
N ASP A 321 30.43 -4.39 4.83
CA ASP A 321 31.42 -4.23 3.75
C ASP A 321 30.97 -3.31 2.59
N GLY A 322 29.70 -2.87 2.53
CA GLY A 322 29.18 -2.00 1.45
C GLY A 322 28.73 -2.72 0.18
N ASP A 323 28.67 -4.06 0.20
CA ASP A 323 28.47 -4.89 -0.98
C ASP A 323 27.04 -4.84 -1.56
N LEU A 324 26.94 -5.15 -2.86
CA LEU A 324 25.70 -5.29 -3.62
C LEU A 324 24.92 -6.53 -3.15
N VAL A 325 23.68 -6.35 -2.70
CA VAL A 325 22.78 -7.45 -2.33
C VAL A 325 21.75 -7.68 -3.43
N ASN A 326 21.42 -8.91 -3.87
CA ASN A 326 20.40 -9.07 -4.92
C ASN A 326 19.02 -8.62 -4.42
N HIS A 327 18.68 -9.05 -3.20
CA HIS A 327 17.44 -8.74 -2.51
C HIS A 327 17.63 -8.55 -1.00
N LEU A 328 16.80 -7.70 -0.37
CA LEU A 328 16.68 -7.67 1.09
C LEU A 328 15.71 -8.77 1.54
N ILE A 329 14.59 -8.91 0.85
CA ILE A 329 13.64 -10.02 1.02
C ILE A 329 13.32 -10.59 -0.35
N ALA A 330 13.52 -11.90 -0.53
CA ALA A 330 13.08 -12.66 -1.68
C ALA A 330 12.14 -13.78 -1.23
N ALA A 331 10.94 -13.81 -1.78
CA ALA A 331 9.96 -14.84 -1.52
C ALA A 331 9.45 -15.43 -2.83
N TYR A 332 9.74 -16.69 -3.03
CA TYR A 332 9.19 -17.54 -4.06
C TYR A 332 8.07 -18.36 -3.42
N TYR A 333 6.99 -18.64 -4.15
CA TYR A 333 5.96 -19.61 -3.76
C TYR A 333 5.20 -19.34 -2.43
N LEU A 334 5.34 -18.14 -1.83
CA LEU A 334 4.53 -17.69 -0.70
C LEU A 334 3.07 -17.33 -1.07
N LYS A 335 2.11 -17.85 -0.31
CA LYS A 335 0.71 -17.43 -0.40
C LYS A 335 0.53 -15.99 0.07
N ARG A 336 1.16 -15.63 1.19
CA ARG A 336 0.97 -14.30 1.78
C ARG A 336 2.26 -13.75 2.36
N MET A 337 2.57 -12.50 2.05
CA MET A 337 3.62 -11.73 2.73
C MET A 337 3.01 -10.44 3.28
N VAL A 338 3.27 -10.16 4.55
CA VAL A 338 2.82 -8.95 5.23
C VAL A 338 4.03 -8.26 5.86
N LEU A 339 4.26 -7.00 5.51
CA LEU A 339 5.29 -6.14 6.08
C LEU A 339 4.60 -4.98 6.81
N ILE A 340 4.91 -4.78 8.08
CA ILE A 340 4.29 -3.73 8.91
C ILE A 340 5.39 -2.92 9.59
N ASP A 341 5.28 -1.59 9.59
CA ASP A 341 6.17 -0.65 10.29
C ASP A 341 7.67 -0.90 10.04
N SER A 342 8.03 -1.38 8.85
CA SER A 342 9.39 -1.81 8.54
C SER A 342 10.14 -0.78 7.69
N ILE A 343 11.43 -0.56 7.97
CA ILE A 343 12.25 0.46 7.30
C ILE A 343 13.34 -0.21 6.47
N PHE A 344 13.26 -0.11 5.15
CA PHE A 344 14.31 -0.53 4.23
C PHE A 344 15.19 0.69 3.94
N GLN A 345 16.46 0.67 4.34
CA GLN A 345 17.31 1.84 4.18
C GLN A 345 18.74 1.54 3.76
N ASN A 346 19.36 2.53 3.10
CA ASN A 346 20.77 2.56 2.73
C ASN A 346 21.23 1.22 2.11
N ALA A 347 20.57 0.74 1.07
CA ALA A 347 20.93 -0.54 0.45
C ALA A 347 21.41 -0.34 -0.99
N ASN A 348 22.44 -1.07 -1.39
CA ASN A 348 22.77 -1.26 -2.80
C ASN A 348 22.14 -2.59 -3.25
N VAL A 349 20.99 -2.55 -3.92
CA VAL A 349 20.27 -3.75 -4.37
C VAL A 349 20.47 -4.04 -5.85
N GLY A 350 20.82 -5.27 -6.19
CA GLY A 350 21.03 -5.76 -7.55
C GLY A 350 19.73 -5.94 -8.33
N ILE A 351 18.68 -6.48 -7.72
CA ILE A 351 17.39 -6.74 -8.39
C ILE A 351 16.25 -5.97 -7.72
N ALA A 352 15.93 -6.25 -6.46
CA ALA A 352 14.89 -5.50 -5.77
C ALA A 352 15.04 -5.55 -4.26
N ALA A 353 14.65 -4.49 -3.53
CA ALA A 353 14.61 -4.55 -2.08
C ALA A 353 13.68 -5.67 -1.60
N ILE A 354 12.48 -5.75 -2.17
CA ILE A 354 11.53 -6.84 -1.94
C ILE A 354 11.18 -7.49 -3.26
N PHE A 355 11.37 -8.80 -3.34
CA PHE A 355 11.00 -9.63 -4.47
C PHE A 355 9.96 -10.65 -4.01
N PHE A 356 8.78 -10.62 -4.65
CA PHE A 356 7.67 -11.52 -4.33
C PHE A 356 7.16 -12.19 -5.61
N ASN A 357 7.46 -13.47 -5.78
CA ASN A 357 7.15 -14.23 -6.98
C ASN A 357 6.28 -15.45 -6.67
N GLN A 358 5.08 -15.49 -7.27
CA GLN A 358 4.10 -16.56 -7.05
C GLN A 358 3.53 -17.08 -8.36
N SER A 359 3.24 -18.38 -8.43
CA SER A 359 2.53 -19.00 -9.56
C SER A 359 1.07 -19.37 -9.27
N GLN A 360 0.69 -19.63 -8.01
CA GLN A 360 -0.71 -19.84 -7.63
C GLN A 360 -1.53 -18.54 -7.66
N ALA A 361 -2.85 -18.70 -7.72
CA ALA A 361 -3.82 -17.65 -7.43
C ALA A 361 -3.91 -17.37 -5.92
N ASP A 362 -4.80 -16.45 -5.54
CA ASP A 362 -5.12 -16.09 -4.15
C ASP A 362 -3.89 -15.68 -3.29
N ALA A 363 -2.83 -15.17 -3.94
CA ALA A 363 -1.63 -14.71 -3.26
C ALA A 363 -1.61 -13.20 -3.03
N THR A 364 -1.16 -12.78 -1.85
CA THR A 364 -1.27 -11.40 -1.37
C THR A 364 0.04 -10.90 -0.78
N PHE A 365 0.52 -9.77 -1.27
CA PHE A 365 1.61 -9.00 -0.65
C PHE A 365 1.03 -7.72 -0.06
N ILE A 366 1.24 -7.47 1.23
CA ILE A 366 0.78 -6.27 1.94
C ILE A 366 2.00 -5.58 2.56
N ALA A 367 2.18 -4.29 2.32
CA ALA A 367 3.18 -3.47 2.99
C ALA A 367 2.52 -2.24 3.61
N GLN A 368 2.45 -2.20 4.93
CA GLN A 368 1.80 -1.17 5.72
C GLN A 368 2.86 -0.38 6.51
N ASN A 369 2.80 0.96 6.45
CA ASN A 369 3.71 1.87 7.17
C ASN A 369 5.21 1.59 6.96
N CYS A 370 5.57 1.02 5.82
CA CYS A 370 6.96 0.74 5.51
C CYS A 370 7.66 2.00 4.96
N LYS A 371 8.97 2.15 5.19
CA LYS A 371 9.76 3.26 4.64
C LYS A 371 10.88 2.72 3.77
N PHE A 372 11.14 3.37 2.63
CA PHE A 372 12.21 2.97 1.70
C PHE A 372 13.15 4.15 1.47
N LEU A 373 14.27 4.16 2.20
CA LEU A 373 15.16 5.32 2.34
C LEU A 373 16.52 5.06 1.69
N ASN A 374 16.97 5.91 0.77
CA ASN A 374 18.33 5.83 0.20
C ASN A 374 18.68 4.46 -0.42
N LEU A 375 17.74 3.83 -1.11
CA LEU A 375 18.01 2.59 -1.84
C LEU A 375 18.64 2.91 -3.20
N LYS A 376 19.73 2.22 -3.54
CA LYS A 376 20.47 2.36 -4.80
C LYS A 376 20.48 1.05 -5.56
N SER A 377 20.54 1.14 -6.89
CA SER A 377 20.72 0.03 -7.80
C SER A 377 21.88 0.31 -8.75
N ILE A 378 22.49 -0.73 -9.31
CA ILE A 378 23.46 -0.62 -10.42
C ILE A 378 23.15 -1.59 -11.58
N GLN A 379 21.92 -2.12 -11.65
CA GLN A 379 21.47 -2.96 -12.78
C GLN A 379 20.23 -2.35 -13.44
N TYR A 380 20.37 -1.99 -14.71
CA TYR A 380 19.50 -1.04 -15.42
C TYR A 380 18.35 -1.70 -16.20
N THR A 381 18.08 -2.99 -15.96
CA THR A 381 17.16 -3.84 -16.74
C THR A 381 15.90 -4.24 -15.98
N THR A 382 16.04 -4.54 -14.69
CA THR A 382 15.07 -5.33 -13.92
C THR A 382 15.11 -4.91 -12.47
N TRP A 383 14.74 -3.65 -12.20
CA TRP A 383 14.75 -3.16 -10.83
C TRP A 383 13.34 -2.93 -10.27
N GLY A 384 13.25 -3.03 -8.95
CA GLY A 384 12.10 -2.66 -8.15
C GLY A 384 12.53 -2.26 -6.74
N ILE A 385 11.78 -1.39 -6.08
CA ILE A 385 11.64 -1.52 -4.62
C ILE A 385 10.75 -2.74 -4.33
N LEU A 386 9.73 -2.94 -5.18
CA LEU A 386 8.89 -4.11 -5.22
C LEU A 386 8.82 -4.65 -6.66
N GLN A 387 9.17 -5.94 -6.86
CA GLN A 387 8.93 -6.66 -8.11
C GLN A 387 7.98 -7.84 -7.88
N THR A 388 6.91 -7.90 -8.69
CA THR A 388 5.91 -8.96 -8.65
C THR A 388 5.72 -9.60 -10.03
N CYS A 389 5.94 -10.91 -10.15
CA CYS A 389 5.97 -11.62 -11.45
C CYS A 389 4.80 -12.60 -11.71
N SER A 390 3.72 -12.59 -10.91
CA SER A 390 2.66 -13.62 -11.02
C SER A 390 1.59 -13.36 -12.09
N ASP A 391 1.32 -14.37 -12.92
CA ASP A 391 0.16 -14.44 -13.81
C ASP A 391 -1.19 -14.70 -13.10
N ASN A 392 -1.24 -14.94 -11.78
CA ASN A 392 -2.47 -15.40 -11.10
C ASN A 392 -2.86 -14.70 -9.77
N ALA A 393 -1.96 -13.92 -9.14
CA ALA A 393 -2.16 -13.35 -7.80
C ALA A 393 -3.17 -12.17 -7.73
N ASN A 394 -3.40 -11.62 -6.53
CA ASN A 394 -3.97 -10.28 -6.28
C ASN A 394 -2.99 -9.48 -5.40
N TYR A 395 -2.35 -8.44 -5.93
CA TYR A 395 -1.37 -7.64 -5.20
C TYR A 395 -2.00 -6.38 -4.62
N THR A 396 -2.49 -6.49 -3.39
CA THR A 396 -2.96 -5.31 -2.67
C THR A 396 -1.82 -4.69 -1.88
N VAL A 397 -1.11 -3.68 -2.41
CA VAL A 397 -0.28 -2.81 -1.55
C VAL A 397 -1.24 -1.87 -0.80
N GLN A 398 -1.91 -2.43 0.22
CA GLN A 398 -2.83 -1.68 1.08
C GLN A 398 -2.02 -0.91 2.12
N VAL A 399 -2.05 0.42 2.03
CA VAL A 399 -1.32 1.35 2.91
C VAL A 399 -2.36 2.21 3.62
N THR A 400 -2.40 2.16 4.96
CA THR A 400 -3.60 2.58 5.71
C THR A 400 -3.30 3.57 6.84
N GLY A 401 -3.85 4.78 6.71
CA GLY A 401 -3.96 5.77 7.78
C GLY A 401 -3.47 7.15 7.34
N GLN A 402 -4.18 8.23 7.69
CA GLN A 402 -4.05 8.78 9.04
C GLN A 402 -4.18 10.31 9.08
N GLN A 403 -3.21 10.95 9.75
CA GLN A 403 -3.13 12.37 10.09
C GLN A 403 -4.32 12.89 10.92
N GLU A 404 -4.80 12.05 11.84
CA GLU A 404 -5.26 12.59 13.13
C GLU A 404 -4.12 13.36 13.80
N SER A 405 -4.42 14.57 14.31
CA SER A 405 -3.49 15.32 15.16
C SER A 405 -3.21 14.61 16.49
N THR A 406 -3.98 13.56 16.81
CA THR A 406 -3.88 12.64 17.94
C THR A 406 -3.18 11.33 17.56
N THR A 407 -2.26 11.36 16.57
CA THR A 407 -1.45 10.23 16.07
C THR A 407 -2.25 9.05 15.53
N PHE A 408 -2.37 8.97 14.21
CA PHE A 408 -2.21 7.73 13.46
C PHE A 408 -1.71 8.14 12.08
N SER A 409 -0.76 7.43 11.48
CA SER A 409 -0.31 7.76 10.12
C SER A 409 0.40 6.60 9.45
N SER A 410 -0.04 6.29 8.23
CA SER A 410 0.86 5.78 7.21
C SER A 410 1.64 6.94 6.59
N HIS A 411 2.81 6.62 6.04
CA HIS A 411 3.58 7.44 5.10
C HIS A 411 4.65 6.51 4.51
N ILE A 412 4.36 5.91 3.36
CA ILE A 412 5.45 5.33 2.57
C ILE A 412 6.10 6.48 1.81
N ASP A 413 7.20 7.01 2.37
CA ASP A 413 8.13 7.86 1.65
C ASP A 413 9.02 6.95 0.79
N PHE A 414 8.76 6.95 -0.52
CA PHE A 414 9.67 6.35 -1.48
C PHE A 414 10.72 7.37 -1.87
N ILE A 415 11.96 7.12 -1.46
CA ILE A 415 13.10 7.97 -1.77
C ILE A 415 14.08 7.18 -2.64
N GLY A 416 13.80 7.12 -3.95
CA GLY A 416 14.54 6.27 -4.89
C GLY A 416 13.91 6.17 -6.28
N VAL A 417 14.34 5.19 -7.09
CA VAL A 417 14.22 5.23 -8.56
C VAL A 417 13.92 3.86 -9.15
N GLY A 418 12.81 3.70 -9.90
CA GLY A 418 12.35 2.38 -10.37
C GLY A 418 11.46 1.66 -9.34
N THR A 419 10.74 2.42 -8.53
CA THR A 419 10.15 2.00 -7.25
C THR A 419 9.19 0.81 -7.33
N VAL A 420 8.21 0.79 -8.22
CA VAL A 420 7.23 -0.31 -8.30
C VAL A 420 7.19 -0.89 -9.70
N LYS A 421 7.44 -2.20 -9.84
CA LYS A 421 7.35 -2.90 -11.11
C LYS A 421 6.35 -4.05 -11.05
N GLN A 422 5.26 -3.93 -11.81
CA GLN A 422 4.25 -4.97 -11.98
C GLN A 422 4.46 -5.70 -13.30
N GLU A 423 4.84 -6.97 -13.20
CA GLU A 423 4.95 -7.89 -14.34
C GLU A 423 3.90 -9.00 -14.24
N GLY A 424 2.82 -8.83 -13.49
CA GLY A 424 1.81 -9.87 -13.25
C GLY A 424 0.41 -9.47 -13.73
N LEU A 425 -0.53 -10.42 -13.86
CA LEU A 425 -1.91 -10.15 -14.32
C LEU A 425 -2.86 -9.66 -13.22
N ALA A 426 -2.42 -9.77 -11.97
CA ALA A 426 -3.07 -9.30 -10.76
C ALA A 426 -3.52 -7.82 -10.80
N LEU A 427 -4.30 -7.42 -9.79
CA LEU A 427 -4.40 -6.01 -9.38
C LEU A 427 -3.14 -5.59 -8.62
N LEU A 428 -2.55 -4.45 -8.98
CA LEU A 428 -1.64 -3.67 -8.14
C LEU A 428 -2.40 -2.44 -7.64
N LEU A 429 -2.70 -2.40 -6.35
CA LEU A 429 -3.30 -1.25 -5.68
C LEU A 429 -2.23 -0.46 -4.94
N ILE A 430 -2.10 0.85 -5.18
CA ILE A 430 -1.21 1.79 -4.48
C ILE A 430 -2.06 2.93 -3.93
N GLU A 431 -2.14 3.07 -2.61
CA GLU A 431 -2.97 4.12 -2.00
C GLU A 431 -2.15 4.97 -1.03
N GLN A 432 -2.46 6.27 -0.92
CA GLN A 432 -1.94 7.14 0.14
C GLN A 432 -0.41 7.19 0.24
N CYS A 433 0.29 7.02 -0.89
CA CYS A 433 1.76 6.98 -0.94
C CYS A 433 2.36 8.33 -1.34
N SER A 434 3.57 8.63 -0.85
CA SER A 434 4.36 9.81 -1.23
C SER A 434 5.66 9.39 -1.92
N PHE A 435 5.84 9.84 -3.15
CA PHE A 435 7.03 9.57 -3.97
C PHE A 435 7.89 10.83 -4.03
N ASN A 436 8.87 10.89 -3.12
CA ASN A 436 9.77 12.02 -2.95
C ASN A 436 11.13 11.73 -3.62
N LEU A 437 11.49 12.51 -4.63
CA LEU A 437 12.77 12.35 -5.32
C LEU A 437 13.83 13.22 -4.64
N ILE A 438 14.97 12.64 -4.24
CA ILE A 438 16.13 13.44 -3.81
C ILE A 438 16.76 14.10 -5.03
N ASP A 439 17.05 15.40 -4.91
CA ASP A 439 17.80 16.19 -5.89
C ASP A 439 19.05 15.44 -6.41
N LYS A 440 19.19 15.39 -7.74
CA LYS A 440 20.36 14.89 -8.52
C LYS A 440 20.38 13.41 -8.93
N VAL A 441 19.36 12.60 -8.66
CA VAL A 441 19.30 11.23 -9.21
C VAL A 441 18.53 11.25 -10.54
N ILE A 442 19.23 11.06 -11.67
CA ILE A 442 18.59 10.97 -12.99
C ILE A 442 18.05 9.54 -13.19
N THR A 443 16.75 9.46 -13.50
CA THR A 443 15.94 8.25 -13.37
C THR A 443 15.58 7.60 -14.72
N HIS A 444 16.45 6.80 -15.35
CA HIS A 444 16.14 6.22 -16.68
C HIS A 444 14.97 5.21 -16.70
N ILE A 445 14.44 4.85 -15.53
CA ILE A 445 13.32 3.92 -15.35
C ILE A 445 12.16 4.68 -14.68
N PRO A 446 10.89 4.42 -15.05
CA PRO A 446 9.74 5.01 -14.39
C PRO A 446 9.66 4.68 -12.90
N LEU A 447 9.06 5.55 -12.08
CA LEU A 447 8.83 5.26 -10.67
C LEU A 447 7.84 4.11 -10.49
N ILE A 448 6.78 4.07 -11.29
CA ILE A 448 5.83 2.96 -11.37
C ILE A 448 5.82 2.46 -12.81
N SER A 449 6.12 1.18 -13.00
CA SER A 449 6.10 0.51 -14.30
C SER A 449 5.14 -0.69 -14.23
N ALA A 450 4.00 -0.58 -14.91
CA ALA A 450 3.05 -1.67 -15.05
C ALA A 450 3.12 -2.25 -16.46
N ILE A 451 3.52 -3.52 -16.57
CA ILE A 451 3.62 -4.19 -17.86
C ILE A 451 2.28 -4.84 -18.21
N ARG A 452 1.67 -5.56 -17.28
CA ARG A 452 0.40 -6.26 -17.50
C ARG A 452 -0.48 -6.21 -16.25
N GLY A 453 -1.74 -6.67 -16.38
CA GLY A 453 -2.68 -6.75 -15.27
C GLY A 453 -3.53 -5.49 -15.05
N LEU A 454 -3.96 -5.27 -13.81
CA LEU A 454 -4.76 -4.12 -13.38
C LEU A 454 -3.90 -3.22 -12.49
N LEU A 455 -4.01 -1.91 -12.64
CA LEU A 455 -3.31 -0.91 -11.83
C LEU A 455 -4.32 0.08 -11.26
N GLU A 456 -4.25 0.33 -9.95
CA GLU A 456 -5.04 1.33 -9.27
C GLU A 456 -4.13 2.18 -8.36
N ILE A 457 -4.13 3.50 -8.57
CA ILE A 457 -3.35 4.47 -7.80
C ILE A 457 -4.32 5.51 -7.21
N ASN A 458 -4.46 5.53 -5.90
CA ASN A 458 -5.44 6.39 -5.22
C ASN A 458 -4.77 7.32 -4.20
N ASN A 459 -5.13 8.60 -4.22
CA ASN A 459 -4.72 9.58 -3.20
C ASN A 459 -3.18 9.61 -2.98
N CYS A 460 -2.40 9.60 -4.06
CA CYS A 460 -0.94 9.57 -3.98
C CYS A 460 -0.33 10.94 -4.33
N GLN A 461 0.86 11.22 -3.79
CA GLN A 461 1.63 12.42 -4.10
C GLN A 461 2.95 12.06 -4.79
N PHE A 462 3.27 12.72 -5.89
CA PHE A 462 4.48 12.54 -6.67
C PHE A 462 5.23 13.86 -6.83
N GLY A 463 6.53 13.84 -6.54
CA GLY A 463 7.41 15.00 -6.59
C GLY A 463 7.45 15.78 -5.28
N SER A 464 8.10 16.94 -5.30
CA SER A 464 8.34 17.75 -4.10
C SER A 464 8.17 19.24 -4.39
N ILE A 465 8.47 20.10 -3.41
CA ILE A 465 8.51 21.56 -3.62
C ILE A 465 9.60 22.01 -4.62
N ASN A 466 10.63 21.18 -4.83
CA ASN A 466 11.71 21.46 -5.76
C ASN A 466 11.50 20.69 -7.07
N GLU A 467 11.96 21.27 -8.17
CA GLU A 467 11.95 20.61 -9.48
C GLU A 467 12.76 19.31 -9.45
N SER A 468 12.07 18.20 -9.67
CA SER A 468 12.64 16.86 -9.71
C SER A 468 12.91 16.48 -11.17
N LYS A 469 14.19 16.50 -11.56
CA LYS A 469 14.62 16.07 -12.90
C LYS A 469 14.67 14.55 -13.01
N LEU A 470 13.67 14.00 -13.67
CA LEU A 470 13.53 12.60 -13.98
C LEU A 470 14.22 12.29 -15.31
N GLY A 471 14.88 11.14 -15.41
CA GLY A 471 15.38 10.60 -16.67
C GLY A 471 14.33 9.78 -17.44
N SER A 472 13.08 9.76 -16.97
CA SER A 472 11.96 8.94 -17.46
C SER A 472 10.61 9.50 -16.98
N SER A 473 9.51 8.82 -17.29
CA SER A 473 8.18 9.14 -16.76
C SER A 473 8.06 8.80 -15.27
N VAL A 474 7.06 9.32 -14.58
CA VAL A 474 6.72 8.87 -13.22
C VAL A 474 5.96 7.55 -13.27
N ILE A 475 4.90 7.50 -14.08
CA ILE A 475 4.13 6.29 -14.32
C ILE A 475 4.31 5.89 -15.79
N SER A 476 4.57 4.61 -16.01
CA SER A 476 4.57 3.99 -17.34
C SER A 476 3.74 2.72 -17.33
N CYS A 477 2.80 2.61 -18.25
CA CYS A 477 2.00 1.39 -18.44
C CYS A 477 2.14 0.87 -19.87
N SER A 478 2.22 -0.45 -20.02
CA SER A 478 2.29 -1.10 -21.33
C SER A 478 0.91 -1.51 -21.85
N ALA A 479 0.82 -1.82 -23.16
CA ALA A 479 -0.41 -2.25 -23.84
C ALA A 479 -1.01 -3.57 -23.29
N GLN A 480 -0.30 -4.31 -22.44
CA GLN A 480 -0.83 -5.52 -21.81
C GLN A 480 -1.59 -5.26 -20.49
N CYS A 481 -1.62 -4.00 -20.01
CA CYS A 481 -2.50 -3.60 -18.91
C CYS A 481 -3.96 -3.56 -19.40
N ILE A 482 -4.89 -4.04 -18.57
CA ILE A 482 -6.31 -4.14 -18.93
C ILE A 482 -7.11 -2.97 -18.36
N ASN A 483 -6.91 -2.66 -17.07
CA ASN A 483 -7.61 -1.56 -16.41
C ASN A 483 -6.60 -0.73 -15.61
N ILE A 484 -6.55 0.57 -15.87
CA ILE A 484 -5.66 1.51 -15.19
C ILE A 484 -6.53 2.62 -14.61
N ILE A 485 -6.53 2.76 -13.29
CA ILE A 485 -7.26 3.79 -12.56
C ILE A 485 -6.24 4.62 -11.79
N ILE A 486 -6.27 5.94 -11.96
CA ILE A 486 -5.50 6.88 -11.16
C ILE A 486 -6.45 7.95 -10.65
N PHE A 487 -6.61 8.01 -9.33
CA PHE A 487 -7.62 8.80 -8.68
C PHE A 487 -7.01 9.72 -7.61
N ASP A 488 -7.51 10.96 -7.55
CA ASP A 488 -7.25 11.93 -6.48
C ASP A 488 -5.75 12.12 -6.16
N SER A 489 -4.90 12.05 -7.18
CA SER A 489 -3.44 12.06 -7.02
C SER A 489 -2.80 13.37 -7.49
N ILE A 490 -1.74 13.78 -6.81
CA ILE A 490 -1.03 15.04 -7.03
C ILE A 490 0.35 14.78 -7.64
N PHE A 491 0.66 15.48 -8.73
CA PHE A 491 1.93 15.45 -9.44
C PHE A 491 2.49 16.87 -9.46
N SER A 492 3.61 17.11 -8.75
CA SER A 492 4.14 18.46 -8.55
C SER A 492 5.64 18.57 -8.85
N ASN A 493 6.00 19.57 -9.67
CA ASN A 493 7.38 19.94 -9.99
C ASN A 493 8.21 18.78 -10.55
N LEU A 494 7.65 18.05 -11.51
CA LEU A 494 8.27 16.88 -12.12
C LEU A 494 8.74 17.26 -13.53
N ASN A 495 10.01 16.97 -13.85
CA ASN A 495 10.57 17.23 -15.18
C ASN A 495 11.08 15.91 -15.79
N SER A 496 10.32 15.31 -16.70
CA SER A 496 10.80 14.17 -17.48
C SER A 496 11.77 14.63 -18.57
N ASN A 497 12.95 14.03 -18.60
CA ASN A 497 13.97 14.28 -19.62
C ASN A 497 14.53 12.95 -20.13
N LEU A 498 13.79 12.34 -21.07
CA LEU A 498 14.21 11.12 -21.72
C LEU A 498 15.31 11.41 -22.74
N THR A 499 16.53 10.98 -22.43
CA THR A 499 17.71 11.14 -23.31
C THR A 499 17.92 9.98 -24.29
N ASN A 500 17.12 8.91 -24.19
CA ASN A 500 17.26 7.72 -25.02
C ASN A 500 16.64 7.94 -26.41
N GLU A 501 17.42 7.73 -27.48
CA GLU A 501 17.03 7.96 -28.88
C GLU A 501 15.90 7.05 -29.39
N ASN A 502 15.57 5.97 -28.67
CA ASN A 502 14.56 4.98 -29.08
C ASN A 502 13.17 5.18 -28.43
N VAL A 503 12.96 6.27 -27.69
CA VAL A 503 11.71 6.47 -26.94
C VAL A 503 10.67 7.14 -27.82
N LYS A 504 9.55 6.44 -28.08
CA LYS A 504 8.48 6.95 -28.95
C LYS A 504 7.59 8.01 -28.30
N ALA A 505 7.35 7.87 -27.00
CA ALA A 505 6.42 8.70 -26.24
C ALA A 505 7.01 9.15 -24.90
N SER A 506 6.72 10.38 -24.45
CA SER A 506 7.21 10.94 -23.19
C SER A 506 6.18 11.79 -22.45
N GLY A 507 6.39 11.93 -21.14
CA GLY A 507 5.60 12.73 -20.20
C GLY A 507 5.69 12.21 -18.78
N ILE A 508 4.98 12.84 -17.84
CA ILE A 508 4.94 12.38 -16.44
C ILE A 508 4.15 11.08 -16.31
N ILE A 509 3.04 10.94 -17.02
CA ILE A 509 2.29 9.69 -17.16
C ILE A 509 2.31 9.29 -18.62
N VAL A 510 2.84 8.11 -18.92
CA VAL A 510 2.93 7.56 -20.28
C VAL A 510 2.24 6.20 -20.32
N ILE A 511 1.18 6.08 -21.10
CA ILE A 511 0.41 4.83 -21.18
C ILE A 511 0.32 4.38 -22.64
N GLU A 512 0.93 3.22 -22.91
CA GLU A 512 0.73 2.49 -24.15
C GLU A 512 -0.60 1.74 -24.05
N LEU A 513 -1.54 2.08 -24.93
CA LEU A 513 -2.87 1.50 -24.95
C LEU A 513 -2.88 0.27 -25.86
N GLY A 514 -3.29 -0.87 -25.33
CA GLY A 514 -3.65 -2.06 -26.11
C GLY A 514 -5.14 -2.12 -26.38
N SER A 515 -5.56 -3.10 -27.17
CA SER A 515 -6.97 -3.28 -27.58
C SER A 515 -7.96 -3.50 -26.45
N LYS A 516 -7.48 -4.04 -25.32
CA LYS A 516 -8.27 -4.31 -24.12
C LYS A 516 -7.98 -3.33 -22.99
N THR A 517 -7.12 -2.34 -23.23
CA THR A 517 -6.72 -1.38 -22.20
C THR A 517 -7.78 -0.30 -22.05
N SER A 518 -8.29 -0.16 -20.84
CA SER A 518 -9.13 0.95 -20.40
C SER A 518 -8.37 1.76 -19.36
N VAL A 519 -8.41 3.08 -19.49
CA VAL A 519 -7.75 4.00 -18.57
C VAL A 519 -8.71 5.06 -18.09
N GLU A 520 -8.70 5.31 -16.78
CA GLU A 520 -9.36 6.43 -16.14
C GLU A 520 -8.39 7.19 -15.24
N LEU A 521 -8.21 8.48 -15.52
CA LEU A 521 -7.57 9.43 -14.61
C LEU A 521 -8.65 10.39 -14.12
N SER A 522 -8.87 10.47 -12.82
CA SER A 522 -9.89 11.37 -12.28
C SER A 522 -9.47 12.09 -11.01
N GLN A 523 -9.91 13.35 -10.88
CA GLN A 523 -9.63 14.22 -9.71
C GLN A 523 -8.12 14.45 -9.44
N CYS A 524 -7.26 14.28 -10.45
CA CYS A 524 -5.82 14.45 -10.29
C CYS A 524 -5.38 15.91 -10.48
N ILE A 525 -4.28 16.30 -9.84
CA ILE A 525 -3.67 17.63 -9.96
C ILE A 525 -2.27 17.51 -10.54
N PHE A 526 -2.00 18.20 -11.64
CA PHE A 526 -0.69 18.32 -12.28
C PHE A 526 -0.21 19.77 -12.17
N LEU A 527 0.90 19.97 -11.48
CA LEU A 527 1.50 21.28 -11.23
C LEU A 527 2.96 21.27 -11.69
N GLN A 528 3.30 22.13 -12.65
CA GLN A 528 4.66 22.27 -13.18
C GLN A 528 5.24 20.93 -13.65
N CYS A 529 4.41 20.14 -14.36
CA CYS A 529 4.84 18.90 -15.00
C CYS A 529 5.43 19.22 -16.39
N ILE A 530 6.73 18.99 -16.53
CA ILE A 530 7.49 19.37 -17.72
C ILE A 530 8.04 18.10 -18.38
N ASP A 531 7.94 18.01 -19.69
CA ASP A 531 8.73 17.09 -20.49
C ASP A 531 9.70 17.87 -21.38
N SER A 532 10.99 17.68 -21.12
CA SER A 532 12.10 18.34 -21.83
C SER A 532 12.82 17.42 -22.82
N SER A 533 12.24 16.25 -23.12
CA SER A 533 12.83 15.28 -24.04
C SER A 533 12.92 15.83 -25.48
N SER A 534 14.12 15.81 -26.06
CA SER A 534 14.33 16.25 -27.46
C SER A 534 14.00 15.15 -28.47
N ASN A 535 14.22 13.90 -28.08
CA ASN A 535 14.30 12.74 -28.99
C ASN A 535 12.98 11.98 -29.17
N SER A 536 11.94 12.32 -28.40
CA SER A 536 10.64 11.67 -28.51
C SER A 536 9.88 12.11 -29.75
N SER A 537 9.23 11.14 -30.42
CA SER A 537 8.31 11.42 -31.53
C SER A 537 6.98 12.00 -31.06
N ILE A 538 6.59 11.72 -29.82
CA ILE A 538 5.34 12.14 -29.18
C ILE A 538 5.66 12.54 -27.74
N SER A 539 5.18 13.69 -27.27
CA SER A 539 5.56 14.22 -25.96
C SER A 539 4.47 15.11 -25.38
N SER A 540 4.16 14.86 -24.11
CA SER A 540 3.25 15.64 -23.28
C SER A 540 3.94 16.06 -21.99
N GLY A 541 3.64 17.25 -21.48
CA GLY A 541 4.11 17.68 -20.16
C GLY A 541 3.52 16.84 -19.04
N SER A 542 2.24 16.46 -19.13
CA SER A 542 1.55 15.74 -18.05
C SER A 542 1.21 14.31 -18.44
N ILE A 543 0.27 14.12 -19.38
CA ILE A 543 -0.28 12.79 -19.74
C ILE A 543 -0.10 12.54 -21.23
N CYS A 544 0.48 11.39 -21.58
CA CYS A 544 0.63 10.92 -22.95
C CYS A 544 0.02 9.53 -23.13
N PHE A 545 -1.06 9.44 -23.92
CA PHE A 545 -1.62 8.18 -24.41
C PHE A 545 -1.13 7.92 -25.82
N TYR A 546 -0.66 6.71 -26.10
CA TYR A 546 -0.28 6.32 -27.45
C TYR A 546 -0.55 4.84 -27.69
N PHE A 547 -0.61 4.46 -28.96
CA PHE A 547 -0.73 3.07 -29.40
C PHE A 547 0.47 2.71 -30.26
N GLN A 548 1.09 1.57 -30.00
CA GLN A 548 2.11 1.02 -30.90
C GLN A 548 1.53 -0.18 -31.66
N PRO A 549 1.48 -0.13 -33.00
CA PRO A 549 1.12 -1.30 -33.79
C PRO A 549 2.14 -2.41 -33.49
N GLN A 550 1.67 -3.48 -32.86
CA GLN A 550 2.46 -4.70 -32.74
C GLN A 550 2.62 -5.23 -34.17
N VAL A 551 3.85 -5.22 -34.70
CA VAL A 551 4.16 -5.85 -35.99
C VAL A 551 4.04 -7.36 -35.79
N GLN A 552 2.83 -7.90 -35.79
CA GLN A 552 2.63 -9.33 -35.93
C GLN A 552 2.98 -9.69 -37.37
N LYS A 553 4.20 -10.20 -37.58
CA LYS A 553 4.54 -11.01 -38.76
C LYS A 553 3.75 -12.33 -38.69
N TYR A 554 2.45 -12.28 -38.92
CA TYR A 554 1.69 -13.46 -39.33
C TYR A 554 0.79 -13.09 -40.50
N SER A 555 1.01 -13.85 -41.57
CA SER A 555 0.36 -13.80 -42.85
C SER A 555 -1.15 -13.97 -42.77
N ASN A 556 -1.81 -13.26 -43.67
CA ASN A 556 -3.19 -13.35 -44.12
C ASN A 556 -4.14 -12.37 -43.46
N GLU A 557 -4.74 -11.56 -44.32
CA GLU A 557 -5.90 -10.71 -44.14
C GLU A 557 -6.90 -11.32 -43.15
N GLN A 558 -6.77 -10.95 -41.88
CA GLN A 558 -7.83 -11.05 -40.89
C GLN A 558 -8.13 -9.62 -40.45
N GLU A 559 -9.42 -9.31 -40.43
CA GLU A 559 -10.01 -8.02 -40.06
C GLU A 559 -9.21 -7.35 -38.93
N PHE A 560 -8.75 -6.11 -39.18
CA PHE A 560 -8.47 -5.17 -38.10
C PHE A 560 -9.82 -4.92 -37.39
N ASP A 561 -10.22 -5.83 -36.51
CA ASP A 561 -11.27 -5.55 -35.54
C ASP A 561 -10.89 -4.25 -34.84
N ASN A 562 -11.85 -3.34 -34.67
CA ASN A 562 -11.75 -1.99 -34.08
C ASN A 562 -11.33 -2.02 -32.60
N ASN A 563 -10.14 -2.52 -32.35
CA ASN A 563 -9.60 -2.94 -31.07
C ASN A 563 -8.59 -1.88 -30.59
N PHE A 564 -9.09 -0.66 -30.38
CA PHE A 564 -8.32 0.46 -29.86
C PHE A 564 -8.51 0.58 -28.34
N GLY A 565 -7.44 0.94 -27.63
CA GLY A 565 -7.56 1.23 -26.20
C GLY A 565 -8.29 2.54 -25.94
N ARG A 566 -8.88 2.62 -24.75
CA ARG A 566 -9.80 3.67 -24.33
C ARG A 566 -9.21 4.47 -23.19
N ALA A 567 -9.26 5.80 -23.29
CA ALA A 567 -8.76 6.69 -22.25
C ALA A 567 -9.78 7.74 -21.85
N SER A 568 -9.86 7.98 -20.54
CA SER A 568 -10.70 8.98 -19.90
C SER A 568 -9.85 9.81 -18.93
N VAL A 569 -9.94 11.13 -19.02
CA VAL A 569 -9.32 12.07 -18.07
C VAL A 569 -10.38 13.06 -17.63
N ILE A 570 -10.80 13.03 -16.35
CA ILE A 570 -11.94 13.83 -15.89
C ILE A 570 -11.70 14.55 -14.57
N ASN A 571 -12.25 15.76 -14.44
CA ASN A 571 -12.17 16.55 -13.20
C ASN A 571 -10.73 16.81 -12.71
N CYS A 572 -9.75 16.81 -13.61
CA CYS A 572 -8.34 17.04 -13.29
C CYS A 572 -7.96 18.52 -13.48
N GLN A 573 -6.85 18.92 -12.86
CA GLN A 573 -6.28 20.26 -12.98
C GLN A 573 -4.86 20.21 -13.53
N PHE A 574 -4.55 21.06 -14.51
CA PHE A 574 -3.25 21.15 -15.16
C PHE A 574 -2.75 22.60 -15.10
N THR A 575 -1.67 22.83 -14.37
CA THR A 575 -1.13 24.18 -14.14
C THR A 575 0.35 24.22 -14.48
N GLN A 576 0.74 25.13 -15.39
CA GLN A 576 2.13 25.36 -15.79
C GLN A 576 2.83 24.11 -16.34
N CYS A 577 2.08 23.21 -16.98
CA CYS A 577 2.65 22.02 -17.59
C CYS A 577 3.18 22.32 -19.00
N GLN A 578 4.27 21.67 -19.40
CA GLN A 578 4.94 21.94 -20.68
C GLN A 578 5.45 20.65 -21.31
N GLY A 579 5.15 20.41 -22.58
CA GLY A 579 5.73 19.31 -23.36
C GLY A 579 6.10 19.74 -24.77
N LYS A 580 6.59 18.82 -25.62
CA LYS A 580 6.92 19.15 -27.01
C LYS A 580 5.67 19.45 -27.82
N TYR A 581 4.66 18.56 -27.77
CA TYR A 581 3.43 18.70 -28.55
C TYR A 581 2.26 19.22 -27.72
N THR A 582 2.24 18.90 -26.42
CA THR A 582 1.22 19.43 -25.50
C THR A 582 1.71 19.53 -24.08
N GLY A 583 1.19 20.49 -23.30
CA GLY A 583 1.49 20.60 -21.87
C GLY A 583 0.59 19.70 -21.03
N GLY A 584 -0.70 19.62 -21.37
CA GLY A 584 -1.71 18.87 -20.62
C GLY A 584 -1.83 17.41 -21.07
N ILE A 585 -2.73 17.14 -22.04
CA ILE A 585 -3.18 15.80 -22.40
C ILE A 585 -2.94 15.54 -23.89
N TYR A 586 -2.20 14.48 -24.20
CA TYR A 586 -2.02 13.99 -25.56
C TYR A 586 -2.80 12.70 -25.78
N PHE A 587 -3.80 12.73 -26.66
CA PHE A 587 -4.46 11.52 -27.18
C PHE A 587 -3.86 11.17 -28.54
N GLY A 588 -3.00 10.15 -28.56
CA GLY A 588 -2.28 9.73 -29.77
C GLY A 588 -3.12 9.02 -30.81
N ASP A 589 -2.46 8.70 -31.94
CA ASP A 589 -3.09 7.94 -33.02
C ASP A 589 -3.57 6.58 -32.47
N ASN A 590 -4.71 6.08 -32.96
CA ASN A 590 -5.29 4.80 -32.54
C ASN A 590 -5.69 4.72 -31.06
N VAL A 591 -5.96 5.87 -30.43
CA VAL A 591 -6.53 5.98 -29.08
C VAL A 591 -7.97 6.47 -29.18
N ILE A 592 -8.90 5.83 -28.46
CA ILE A 592 -10.29 6.30 -28.33
C ILE A 592 -10.38 7.23 -27.10
N PRO A 593 -10.53 8.56 -27.29
CA PRO A 593 -10.70 9.49 -26.19
C PRO A 593 -12.15 9.46 -25.69
N ILE A 594 -12.46 8.58 -24.73
CA ILE A 594 -13.81 8.42 -24.19
C ILE A 594 -14.27 9.70 -23.48
N SER A 595 -13.36 10.36 -22.76
CA SER A 595 -13.67 11.59 -22.04
C SER A 595 -12.42 12.41 -21.74
N ALA A 596 -12.57 13.73 -21.81
CA ALA A 596 -11.63 14.75 -21.35
C ALA A 596 -12.39 15.82 -20.55
N GLN A 597 -13.45 15.42 -19.84
CA GLN A 597 -14.47 16.32 -19.30
C GLN A 597 -14.06 17.03 -18.00
N ASN A 598 -14.60 18.23 -17.79
CA ASN A 598 -14.48 19.01 -16.56
C ASN A 598 -13.03 19.26 -16.10
N ASN A 599 -12.08 19.27 -17.03
CA ASN A 599 -10.68 19.56 -16.73
C ASN A 599 -10.41 21.07 -16.75
N ILE A 600 -9.53 21.53 -15.87
CA ILE A 600 -9.14 22.93 -15.74
C ILE A 600 -7.67 23.09 -16.13
N PHE A 601 -7.40 24.01 -17.06
CA PHE A 601 -6.05 24.28 -17.58
C PHE A 601 -5.62 25.71 -17.25
N THR A 602 -4.36 25.91 -16.84
CA THR A 602 -3.82 27.22 -16.46
C THR A 602 -2.36 27.33 -16.88
N LEU A 603 -2.02 28.26 -17.78
CA LEU A 603 -0.64 28.56 -18.19
C LEU A 603 0.16 27.35 -18.70
N ASN A 604 -0.49 26.36 -19.31
CA ASN A 604 0.22 25.24 -19.94
C ASN A 604 0.83 25.68 -21.26
N SER A 605 1.88 25.02 -21.75
CA SER A 605 2.57 25.41 -22.97
C SER A 605 3.11 24.21 -23.74
N PHE A 606 3.59 24.45 -24.96
CA PHE A 606 4.36 23.48 -25.72
C PHE A 606 5.57 24.14 -26.39
N THR A 607 6.52 23.33 -26.89
CA THR A 607 7.76 23.83 -27.51
C THR A 607 7.90 23.52 -29.00
N SER A 608 7.08 22.63 -29.57
CA SER A 608 7.08 22.33 -31.00
C SER A 608 6.83 23.60 -31.84
N GLN A 609 7.51 23.70 -32.98
CA GLN A 609 7.33 24.77 -33.96
C GLN A 609 6.33 24.39 -35.06
N THR A 610 5.66 23.23 -34.96
CA THR A 610 4.64 22.80 -35.91
C THR A 610 3.25 23.29 -35.48
N ASP A 611 2.37 23.57 -36.45
CA ASP A 611 0.97 23.93 -36.17
C ASP A 611 0.14 22.77 -35.59
N GLN A 612 0.73 21.57 -35.50
CA GLN A 612 0.14 20.36 -34.93
C GLN A 612 0.49 20.18 -33.45
N SER A 613 0.21 21.20 -32.65
CA SER A 613 0.49 21.20 -31.20
C SER A 613 -0.50 22.10 -30.45
N ALA A 614 -0.78 21.77 -29.19
CA ALA A 614 -1.78 22.47 -28.37
C ALA A 614 -1.34 22.53 -26.91
N SER A 615 -1.51 23.67 -26.25
CA SER A 615 -1.12 23.82 -24.84
C SER A 615 -1.82 22.85 -23.90
N ASP A 616 -3.12 22.60 -24.11
CA ASP A 616 -3.96 21.92 -23.11
C ASP A 616 -4.33 20.50 -23.53
N ILE A 617 -4.95 20.33 -24.70
CA ILE A 617 -5.40 19.03 -25.19
C ILE A 617 -5.12 18.91 -26.69
N PHE A 618 -4.46 17.83 -27.09
CA PHE A 618 -4.25 17.48 -28.48
C PHE A 618 -4.89 16.14 -28.83
N PHE A 619 -5.73 16.11 -29.86
CA PHE A 619 -6.32 14.89 -30.40
C PHE A 619 -5.67 14.54 -31.74
N ALA A 620 -4.98 13.40 -31.80
CA ALA A 620 -4.29 12.97 -33.01
C ALA A 620 -5.23 12.38 -34.09
N SER A 621 -6.45 11.95 -33.73
CA SER A 621 -7.43 11.38 -34.67
C SER A 621 -8.81 12.02 -34.54
N LYS A 622 -9.28 12.66 -35.62
CA LYS A 622 -10.66 13.14 -35.72
C LYS A 622 -11.67 12.01 -35.71
N GLU A 623 -11.38 10.94 -36.44
CA GLU A 623 -12.30 9.82 -36.61
C GLU A 623 -12.64 9.18 -35.26
N LEU A 624 -11.62 8.88 -34.44
CA LEU A 624 -11.81 8.25 -33.12
C LEU A 624 -12.44 9.22 -32.12
N LEU A 625 -12.14 10.51 -32.22
CA LEU A 625 -12.84 11.55 -31.46
C LEU A 625 -14.33 11.58 -31.80
N ASP A 626 -14.69 11.48 -33.08
CA ASP A 626 -16.09 11.46 -33.53
C ASP A 626 -16.82 10.18 -33.13
N GLN A 627 -16.15 9.03 -33.21
CA GLN A 627 -16.66 7.77 -32.68
C GLN A 627 -17.01 7.92 -31.18
N SER A 628 -16.21 8.67 -30.44
CA SER A 628 -16.42 8.98 -29.01
C SER A 628 -17.48 10.05 -28.73
N GLY A 629 -18.12 10.62 -29.76
CA GLY A 629 -19.18 11.63 -29.62
C GLY A 629 -18.79 13.02 -30.14
N GLY A 630 -17.55 13.22 -30.58
CA GLY A 630 -17.03 14.49 -31.07
C GLY A 630 -16.51 15.41 -29.96
N ILE A 631 -15.90 16.52 -30.35
CA ILE A 631 -15.15 17.40 -29.43
C ILE A 631 -16.02 18.00 -28.31
N LEU A 632 -17.28 18.34 -28.59
CA LEU A 632 -18.19 18.91 -27.59
C LEU A 632 -18.58 17.91 -26.51
N PHE A 633 -18.66 16.63 -26.86
CA PHE A 633 -18.96 15.59 -25.89
C PHE A 633 -17.73 15.24 -25.07
N VAL A 634 -16.61 14.96 -25.74
CA VAL A 634 -15.38 14.50 -25.10
C VAL A 634 -14.77 15.60 -24.22
N ALA A 635 -14.71 16.85 -24.68
CA ALA A 635 -14.15 17.97 -23.93
C ALA A 635 -15.22 18.81 -23.19
N SER A 636 -16.40 18.24 -22.92
CA SER A 636 -17.47 18.94 -22.19
C SER A 636 -16.98 19.41 -20.82
N GLY A 637 -17.30 20.63 -20.44
CA GLY A 637 -16.85 21.19 -19.17
C GLY A 637 -15.38 21.64 -19.15
N TYR A 638 -14.68 21.63 -20.29
CA TYR A 638 -13.34 22.21 -20.42
C TYR A 638 -13.33 23.68 -19.94
N GLN A 639 -12.32 24.03 -19.15
CA GLN A 639 -12.06 25.39 -18.71
C GLN A 639 -10.59 25.73 -18.84
N TYR A 640 -10.28 26.96 -19.27
CA TYR A 640 -8.95 27.54 -19.06
C TYR A 640 -9.06 28.81 -18.23
N LYS A 641 -8.13 29.00 -17.29
CA LYS A 641 -8.06 30.19 -16.44
C LYS A 641 -7.05 31.19 -17.01
N GLN A 642 -7.53 32.37 -17.40
CA GLN A 642 -6.64 33.49 -17.70
C GLN A 642 -6.05 34.04 -16.41
N VAL A 643 -4.72 34.17 -16.38
CA VAL A 643 -3.99 34.81 -15.29
C VAL A 643 -3.71 36.26 -15.67
N SER A 644 -3.99 37.20 -14.76
CA SER A 644 -3.82 38.63 -15.00
C SER A 644 -2.40 38.95 -15.46
N GLY A 645 -2.27 39.60 -16.62
CA GLY A 645 -0.98 39.96 -17.23
C GLY A 645 -0.41 38.93 -18.21
N SER A 646 -1.03 37.75 -18.36
CA SER A 646 -0.69 36.79 -19.41
C SER A 646 -1.57 36.99 -20.65
N THR A 647 -0.96 36.96 -21.84
CA THR A 647 -1.67 36.93 -23.13
C THR A 647 -1.98 35.51 -23.60
N GLN A 648 -1.60 34.50 -22.81
CA GLN A 648 -1.77 33.11 -23.17
C GLN A 648 -3.24 32.69 -23.09
N ILE A 649 -3.76 32.19 -24.20
CA ILE A 649 -5.08 31.56 -24.29
C ILE A 649 -4.92 30.04 -24.21
N GLY A 650 -5.97 29.34 -23.77
CA GLY A 650 -5.99 27.88 -23.84
C GLY A 650 -5.98 27.39 -25.28
N GLU A 651 -5.50 26.17 -25.50
CA GLU A 651 -5.50 25.53 -26.81
C GLU A 651 -5.96 24.08 -26.76
N VAL A 652 -7.02 23.80 -27.53
CA VAL A 652 -7.53 22.46 -27.80
C VAL A 652 -7.53 22.29 -29.31
N LYS A 653 -6.73 21.37 -29.85
CA LYS A 653 -6.61 21.14 -31.30
C LYS A 653 -6.79 19.68 -31.69
N ILE A 654 -7.14 19.50 -32.94
CA ILE A 654 -7.25 18.21 -33.60
C ILE A 654 -6.22 18.20 -34.74
N LYS A 655 -5.49 17.10 -34.90
CA LYS A 655 -4.52 16.92 -35.99
C LYS A 655 -5.15 17.25 -37.34
N ASP A 656 -4.36 17.89 -38.20
CA ASP A 656 -4.73 18.34 -39.55
C ASP A 656 -5.87 19.37 -39.61
N VAL A 657 -6.40 19.84 -38.47
CA VAL A 657 -7.43 20.89 -38.39
C VAL A 657 -6.81 22.20 -37.93
N THR A 658 -7.01 23.26 -38.70
CA THR A 658 -6.43 24.61 -38.46
C THR A 658 -6.98 25.34 -37.22
N THR A 659 -8.01 24.80 -36.58
CA THR A 659 -8.85 25.52 -35.62
C THR A 659 -8.48 25.22 -34.16
N ASN A 660 -8.41 26.27 -33.33
CA ASN A 660 -8.36 26.15 -31.88
C ASN A 660 -9.78 26.16 -31.28
N PHE A 661 -10.15 25.11 -30.55
CA PHE A 661 -11.49 24.95 -29.97
C PHE A 661 -11.61 25.48 -28.53
N ALA A 662 -10.51 25.84 -27.89
CA ALA A 662 -10.49 26.19 -26.46
C ALA A 662 -11.41 27.36 -26.08
N GLU A 663 -11.39 28.46 -26.85
CA GLU A 663 -12.22 29.63 -26.55
C GLU A 663 -13.71 29.29 -26.60
N TYR A 664 -14.12 28.52 -27.61
CA TYR A 664 -15.51 28.07 -27.76
C TYR A 664 -15.94 27.14 -26.62
N LEU A 665 -15.13 26.12 -26.33
CA LEU A 665 -15.40 25.15 -25.26
C LEU A 665 -15.46 25.85 -23.89
N ASN A 666 -14.52 26.74 -23.60
CA ASN A 666 -14.50 27.51 -22.36
C ASN A 666 -15.71 28.46 -22.26
N CYS A 667 -16.12 29.10 -23.36
CA CYS A 667 -17.34 29.91 -23.41
C CYS A 667 -18.59 29.08 -23.06
N ILE A 668 -18.73 27.89 -23.66
CA ILE A 668 -19.85 26.98 -23.39
C ILE A 668 -19.88 26.60 -21.90
N THR A 669 -18.75 26.21 -21.33
CA THR A 669 -18.67 25.81 -19.91
C THR A 669 -18.91 26.99 -18.97
N THR A 670 -18.30 28.14 -19.23
CA THR A 670 -18.27 29.24 -18.26
C THR A 670 -19.60 30.00 -18.17
N LYS A 671 -20.26 30.33 -19.30
CA LYS A 671 -21.68 30.74 -19.42
C LYS A 671 -22.14 30.64 -20.88
N GLY A 672 -22.34 29.42 -21.37
CA GLY A 672 -22.67 29.14 -22.78
C GLY A 672 -23.93 29.84 -23.29
N THR A 673 -23.75 30.87 -24.10
CA THR A 673 -24.82 31.58 -24.85
C THR A 673 -24.32 32.05 -26.21
N ASN A 674 -23.86 33.30 -26.35
CA ASN A 674 -23.32 33.86 -27.60
C ASN A 674 -21.86 33.39 -27.85
N CYS A 675 -21.62 32.09 -27.82
CA CYS A 675 -20.30 31.53 -28.13
C CYS A 675 -20.02 31.44 -29.64
N GLY A 676 -20.97 31.87 -30.47
CA GLY A 676 -20.92 31.70 -31.93
C GLY A 676 -21.31 30.29 -32.37
N ASP A 677 -21.14 30.02 -33.66
CA ASP A 677 -21.26 28.67 -34.20
C ASP A 677 -20.04 27.84 -33.79
N ILE A 678 -20.22 26.51 -33.75
CA ILE A 678 -19.11 25.59 -33.48
C ILE A 678 -17.97 25.84 -34.50
N PRO A 679 -16.72 26.02 -34.03
CA PRO A 679 -15.59 26.25 -34.91
C PRO A 679 -15.41 25.12 -35.94
N CYS A 680 -14.81 25.45 -37.07
CA CYS A 680 -14.73 24.51 -38.17
C CYS A 680 -13.97 23.23 -37.81
N GLY A 681 -14.48 22.08 -38.29
CA GLY A 681 -13.97 20.77 -37.89
C GLY A 681 -14.48 20.29 -36.53
N GLY A 682 -15.29 21.07 -35.80
CA GLY A 682 -15.87 20.63 -34.52
C GLY A 682 -17.08 19.72 -34.65
N ASN A 683 -17.81 19.78 -35.77
CA ASN A 683 -18.97 18.93 -36.02
C ASN A 683 -18.55 17.45 -36.18
N LYS A 684 -19.38 16.54 -35.67
CA LYS A 684 -19.16 15.10 -35.80
C LYS A 684 -19.36 14.63 -37.24
N GLY A 685 -18.43 13.83 -37.77
CA GLY A 685 -18.55 13.08 -39.01
C GLY A 685 -18.10 13.80 -40.29
N THR A 686 -17.81 15.11 -40.27
CA THR A 686 -17.31 15.84 -41.44
C THR A 686 -16.28 16.91 -41.04
N ILE A 687 -15.17 16.97 -41.79
CA ILE A 687 -14.26 18.12 -41.78
C ILE A 687 -14.39 18.80 -43.15
N PRO A 688 -14.86 20.06 -43.24
CA PRO A 688 -14.81 20.82 -44.48
C PRO A 688 -13.37 20.99 -44.96
N GLU A 689 -13.09 20.80 -46.26
CA GLU A 689 -11.73 20.95 -46.83
C GLU A 689 -11.09 22.31 -46.51
N THR A 690 -11.91 23.36 -46.37
CA THR A 690 -11.48 24.71 -45.99
C THR A 690 -10.83 24.79 -44.61
N CYS A 691 -10.94 23.73 -43.81
CA CYS A 691 -10.52 23.71 -42.41
C CYS A 691 -9.33 22.78 -42.18
N LEU A 692 -8.96 22.02 -43.21
CA LEU A 692 -7.74 21.25 -43.25
C LEU A 692 -6.54 22.20 -43.40
N ILE A 693 -5.44 21.84 -42.76
CA ILE A 693 -4.15 22.48 -43.01
C ILE A 693 -3.77 22.17 -44.46
N LYS A 694 -3.62 23.19 -45.30
CA LYS A 694 -3.13 23.00 -46.68
C LYS A 694 -1.66 22.63 -46.61
N ASP A 695 -1.27 21.49 -47.16
CA ASP A 695 0.15 21.15 -47.30
C ASP A 695 0.90 22.21 -48.11
N SER A 696 2.15 22.45 -47.74
CA SER A 696 3.07 23.30 -48.53
C SER A 696 3.62 22.59 -49.78
N THR A 697 3.29 21.31 -49.97
CA THR A 697 3.94 20.43 -50.96
C THR A 697 2.93 19.48 -51.61
N GLU A 698 2.15 20.00 -52.55
CA GLU A 698 1.82 19.22 -53.74
C GLU A 698 3.11 19.10 -54.57
N ASP A 699 3.94 18.09 -54.28
CA ASP A 699 4.83 17.56 -55.32
C ASP A 699 3.92 16.84 -56.32
N SER A 700 3.49 17.59 -57.33
CA SER A 700 2.96 17.05 -58.57
C SER A 700 4.01 16.12 -59.17
N SER A 701 3.87 14.82 -58.93
CA SER A 701 4.58 13.80 -59.70
C SER A 701 3.96 13.74 -61.10
N GLU A 702 4.27 14.74 -61.93
CA GLU A 702 4.31 14.50 -63.37
C GLU A 702 5.45 13.51 -63.62
N LEU A 703 5.07 12.33 -64.11
CA LEU A 703 5.96 11.29 -64.61
C LEU A 703 7.01 11.91 -65.56
N ALA A 704 8.25 12.02 -65.09
CA ALA A 704 9.38 12.36 -65.94
C ALA A 704 9.70 11.19 -66.88
N ASP A 705 9.48 11.43 -68.18
CA ASP A 705 9.99 10.67 -69.31
C ASP A 705 11.53 10.64 -69.29
N PRO A 706 12.20 9.47 -69.28
CA PRO A 706 13.64 9.37 -69.01
C PRO A 706 14.57 9.83 -70.15
N ASP A 707 14.06 10.42 -71.24
CA ASP A 707 14.87 10.81 -72.41
C ASP A 707 14.91 12.33 -72.68
N LYS A 708 15.15 13.15 -71.64
CA LYS A 708 15.58 14.54 -71.84
C LYS A 708 16.82 14.90 -71.01
N VAL A 709 17.95 14.86 -71.68
CA VAL A 709 19.13 15.67 -71.35
C VAL A 709 18.83 17.10 -71.79
N ASP A 710 19.01 18.08 -70.90
CA ASP A 710 19.65 19.35 -71.27
C ASP A 710 20.00 20.22 -70.06
N ASP A 711 21.04 21.01 -70.32
CA ASP A 711 21.97 21.79 -69.52
C ASP A 711 21.42 22.93 -68.64
N ASP A 712 22.28 23.30 -67.68
CA ASP A 712 22.53 24.62 -67.11
C ASP A 712 21.42 25.37 -66.34
N SER A 713 21.59 25.47 -65.02
CA SER A 713 22.01 26.73 -64.36
C SER A 713 21.81 26.69 -62.83
N PHE A 714 22.91 26.89 -62.09
CA PHE A 714 22.87 27.32 -60.69
C PHE A 714 22.65 28.85 -60.62
N PRO A 715 21.97 29.37 -59.57
CA PRO A 715 22.74 30.23 -58.67
C PRO A 715 22.37 30.15 -57.17
N ILE A 716 23.44 29.95 -56.38
CA ILE A 716 23.91 30.74 -55.21
C ILE A 716 22.99 30.90 -53.98
N GLY A 717 23.49 30.36 -52.84
CA GLY A 717 23.04 30.72 -51.49
C GLY A 717 23.87 30.11 -50.35
N ALA A 718 25.14 30.51 -50.22
CA ALA A 718 26.02 30.51 -49.03
C ALA A 718 26.03 29.31 -48.04
N ILE A 719 27.08 28.49 -48.11
CA ILE A 719 27.55 27.62 -47.02
C ILE A 719 28.73 28.30 -46.30
N ILE A 720 28.61 28.52 -44.99
CA ILE A 720 29.75 28.74 -44.08
C ILE A 720 29.91 27.48 -43.25
N GLY A 721 30.93 26.67 -43.58
CA GLY A 721 31.34 25.49 -42.81
C GLY A 721 32.72 25.71 -42.21
N ILE A 722 32.79 25.72 -40.89
CA ILE A 722 34.02 25.76 -40.09
C ILE A 722 34.70 24.39 -40.14
N ILE A 723 36.00 24.41 -40.40
CA ILE A 723 36.92 23.26 -40.45
C ILE A 723 37.18 22.75 -39.03
N LEU A 724 37.01 21.44 -38.80
CA LEU A 724 37.65 20.71 -37.70
C LEU A 724 38.71 19.77 -38.28
N GLY A 725 39.98 20.08 -38.01
CA GLY A 725 41.12 19.23 -38.30
C GLY A 725 41.30 18.18 -37.20
N VAL A 726 41.42 16.93 -37.64
CA VAL A 726 41.86 15.77 -36.86
C VAL A 726 43.38 15.67 -36.97
N LEU A 727 44.03 15.31 -35.86
CA LEU A 727 45.28 14.56 -35.86
C LEU A 727 44.97 13.14 -35.37
#